data_AF-A0A819MQ87-F1
#
_entry.id   AF-A0A819MQ87-F1
#
_cell.length_a   1.000
_cell.length_b   1.000
_cell.length_c   1.000
_cell.angle_alpha   90.00
_cell.angle_beta   90.00
_cell.angle_gamma   90.00
#
_symmetry.space_group_name_H-M   'P 1'
#
loop_
_entity.id
_entity.type
_entity.pdbx_description
1 polymer ?
#
loop_
_entity_poly.entity_id
_entity_poly.type
_entity_poly.pdbx_seq_one_letter_code
_entity_poly.pdbx_strand_id
1 'polypeptide(L)'
;MADDSDEEQVGEEQLKEEEAVPQKPKKIFINHLDSYHGKHIARIFARAKPGATGEAVEEEEAVEEEQAEEKQKKLYDEHPIDDGWKVSGTIKNSQGYKRPPFVQEIIQYKDRNQLADYLKEMNVIIYDITQDPEQIDEAVWTCQKLESIINELDHPITFILLSTIMTWAKTQPNEDEVPFSEDEFRRRRAHPNFKEHHSAEKLITKLGLTNKKKLITYVAATGLTYGMEENVFHYMFKSAWHNAPELQVFGKGGNFLPTIHVIDLAAVLQNLADRQLKTRYVVAADTSKDTLIRITRKVSQTLGMGKVKIVDQEDAMLNRDISQADYDMLLANMQFEPIFIREQMNIKWHCENGITENIQKIVDEYRIQRKLTPIKICILGPPASGKTTISKQLAQEYKLHHLQIKDVIEDTKNELEQLVKRDGESEQNEEEADDQDVDETLAERIEEARNILEKLEEVRRDSKDARLDDDILTQILKIKLMSPPCQNQGYILDGYPKTLDQAQSLFGASGEEEEEDAEDKKPPVNERIIPEHVIILDASNEYLRQRIMHLPEKVVAGTHNTELEFKRRLKIYNELGDDTHPAKFFEDADRPGETIKIDDDRSINHRNIVEKIMERVKEPHNYGPTPEEQEHAKRRELNEKEKREREEREEHERDEQEAANDRMKKQKEWTAKLEQIKREEFDMLDAQSTPLRNYLMAHVMPTLTKALIGRII
;
A
#
# COMPACT_ATOMS: atom_id res chain seq x y z
N MET A 1 -79.45 -34.93 -20.77
CA MET A 1 -79.98 -33.94 -21.74
C MET A 1 -80.55 -32.83 -20.88
N ALA A 2 -80.04 -31.61 -20.83
CA ALA A 2 -78.93 -30.87 -21.43
C ALA A 2 -78.91 -29.56 -20.60
N ASP A 3 -77.76 -29.16 -20.06
CA ASP A 3 -76.94 -28.00 -20.44
C ASP A 3 -77.59 -26.61 -20.33
N ASP A 4 -76.88 -25.78 -19.53
CA ASP A 4 -76.43 -24.42 -19.78
C ASP A 4 -77.39 -23.25 -19.95
N SER A 5 -77.31 -22.31 -19.00
CA SER A 5 -76.76 -20.97 -19.27
C SER A 5 -76.51 -20.20 -17.96
N ASP A 6 -75.26 -20.20 -17.48
CA ASP A 6 -74.67 -19.22 -16.57
C ASP A 6 -73.68 -18.36 -17.36
N GLU A 7 -73.67 -17.04 -17.14
CA GLU A 7 -72.55 -16.08 -17.26
C GLU A 7 -73.11 -14.66 -17.04
N GLU A 8 -73.04 -14.15 -15.80
CA GLU A 8 -72.00 -13.25 -15.29
C GLU A 8 -72.15 -11.78 -15.77
N GLN A 9 -72.88 -10.99 -14.96
CA GLN A 9 -72.76 -9.53 -14.95
C GLN A 9 -71.65 -9.13 -13.97
N VAL A 10 -70.55 -8.65 -14.54
CA VAL A 10 -69.41 -8.04 -13.86
C VAL A 10 -69.87 -6.78 -13.11
N GLY A 11 -69.77 -6.81 -11.78
CA GLY A 11 -69.90 -5.64 -10.92
C GLY A 11 -68.56 -4.92 -10.82
N GLU A 12 -68.57 -3.62 -11.13
CA GLU A 12 -67.45 -2.71 -10.89
C GLU A 12 -67.22 -2.55 -9.37
N GLU A 13 -66.30 -3.34 -8.80
CA GLU A 13 -65.69 -3.03 -7.51
C GLU A 13 -64.50 -2.11 -7.74
N GLN A 14 -64.71 -0.82 -7.41
CA GLN A 14 -63.66 0.18 -7.31
C GLN A 14 -62.65 -0.27 -6.24
N LEU A 15 -61.48 -0.75 -6.69
CA LEU A 15 -60.26 -0.85 -5.90
C LEU A 15 -59.96 0.53 -5.31
N LYS A 16 -60.23 0.70 -4.02
CA LYS A 16 -59.64 1.78 -3.24
C LYS A 16 -58.14 1.46 -3.16
N GLU A 17 -57.35 2.17 -3.97
CA GLU A 17 -55.94 2.38 -3.68
C GLU A 17 -55.86 2.89 -2.24
N GLU A 18 -55.36 2.06 -1.32
CA GLU A 18 -54.89 2.53 -0.02
C GLU A 18 -53.75 3.50 -0.31
N GLU A 19 -54.02 4.79 -0.22
CA GLU A 19 -53.01 5.83 -0.23
C GLU A 19 -51.92 5.44 0.78
N ALA A 20 -50.75 5.08 0.27
CA ALA A 20 -49.57 4.78 1.07
C ALA A 20 -49.26 6.00 1.94
N VAL A 21 -49.59 5.92 3.23
CA VAL A 21 -49.25 6.94 4.21
C VAL A 21 -47.73 7.13 4.15
N PRO A 22 -47.23 8.35 3.87
CA PRO A 22 -45.80 8.58 3.78
C PRO A 22 -45.19 8.25 5.14
N GLN A 23 -44.49 7.11 5.23
CA GLN A 23 -43.83 6.71 6.46
C GLN A 23 -42.78 7.77 6.80
N LYS A 24 -42.81 8.29 8.04
CA LYS A 24 -41.76 9.19 8.50
C LYS A 24 -40.40 8.51 8.28
N PRO A 25 -39.39 9.25 7.79
CA PRO A 25 -38.09 8.65 7.50
C PRO A 25 -37.49 8.09 8.80
N LYS A 26 -37.15 6.79 8.79
CA LYS A 26 -36.60 6.12 9.97
C LYS A 26 -35.19 6.65 10.25
N LYS A 27 -34.92 6.96 11.52
CA LYS A 27 -33.64 7.47 12.00
C LYS A 27 -32.81 6.34 12.61
N ILE A 28 -31.52 6.32 12.31
CA ILE A 28 -30.56 5.35 12.86
C ILE A 28 -29.40 6.06 13.54
N PHE A 29 -28.99 5.54 14.69
CA PHE A 29 -27.78 5.93 15.39
C PHE A 29 -26.69 4.85 15.26
N ILE A 30 -25.46 5.26 14.96
CA ILE A 30 -24.27 4.40 14.98
C ILE A 30 -23.17 5.11 15.77
N ASN A 31 -22.56 4.45 16.75
CA ASN A 31 -21.41 5.03 17.46
C ASN A 31 -20.14 4.99 16.57
N HIS A 32 -19.28 6.00 16.73
CA HIS A 32 -17.99 6.12 16.04
C HIS A 32 -18.07 5.96 14.51
N LEU A 33 -18.71 6.90 13.81
CA LEU A 33 -18.81 6.94 12.34
C LEU A 33 -17.45 7.06 11.61
N ASP A 34 -16.39 7.39 12.33
CA ASP A 34 -15.01 7.45 11.86
C ASP A 34 -14.26 6.10 11.96
N SER A 35 -14.87 5.11 12.60
CA SER A 35 -14.38 3.73 12.68
C SER A 35 -14.61 2.94 11.38
N TYR A 36 -13.92 1.81 11.23
CA TYR A 36 -14.08 0.94 10.04
C TYR A 36 -15.51 0.40 9.91
N HIS A 37 -16.10 -0.13 10.98
CA HIS A 37 -17.49 -0.60 10.94
C HIS A 37 -18.47 0.56 10.80
N GLY A 38 -18.30 1.63 11.59
CA GLY A 38 -19.19 2.78 11.59
C GLY A 38 -19.32 3.43 10.21
N LYS A 39 -18.20 3.66 9.51
CA LYS A 39 -18.17 4.24 8.16
C LYS A 39 -18.92 3.37 7.14
N HIS A 40 -18.60 2.08 7.08
CA HIS A 40 -19.15 1.20 6.04
C HIS A 40 -20.61 0.83 6.31
N ILE A 41 -20.98 0.56 7.56
CA ILE A 41 -22.37 0.28 7.94
C ILE A 41 -23.24 1.51 7.69
N ALA A 42 -22.79 2.70 8.11
CA ALA A 42 -23.51 3.97 7.86
C ALA A 42 -23.79 4.20 6.36
N ARG A 43 -22.78 3.98 5.52
CA ARG A 43 -22.90 4.13 4.06
C ARG A 43 -23.97 3.21 3.47
N ILE A 44 -24.02 1.96 3.92
CA ILE A 44 -24.98 0.96 3.42
C ILE A 44 -26.39 1.26 3.92
N PHE A 45 -26.55 1.66 5.19
CA PHE A 45 -27.85 2.08 5.73
C PHE A 45 -28.41 3.33 5.04
N ALA A 46 -27.58 4.34 4.76
CA ALA A 46 -28.02 5.55 4.06
C ALA A 46 -28.59 5.30 2.65
N ARG A 47 -28.36 4.11 2.10
CA ARG A 47 -28.78 3.70 0.75
C ARG A 47 -29.78 2.57 0.74
N ALA A 48 -30.06 1.97 1.89
CA ALA A 48 -31.15 1.02 2.02
C ALA A 48 -32.45 1.77 2.29
N LYS A 49 -33.54 1.34 1.64
CA LYS A 49 -34.88 1.76 2.00
C LYS A 49 -35.31 0.98 3.26
N PRO A 50 -35.81 1.64 4.31
CA PRO A 50 -36.30 0.94 5.49
C PRO A 50 -37.41 -0.05 5.15
N GLY A 51 -37.26 -1.32 5.53
CA GLY A 51 -38.22 -2.40 5.25
C GLY A 51 -37.99 -3.16 3.94
N ALA A 52 -37.04 -2.74 3.08
CA ALA A 52 -36.82 -3.33 1.76
C ALA A 52 -36.22 -4.75 1.78
N THR A 53 -35.71 -5.21 2.92
CA THR A 53 -35.25 -6.60 3.10
C THR A 53 -36.37 -7.62 2.86
N GLY A 54 -37.65 -7.22 2.86
CA GLY A 54 -38.83 -8.04 2.58
C GLY A 54 -39.16 -8.28 1.10
N GLU A 55 -38.92 -7.31 0.22
CA GLU A 55 -39.50 -7.23 -1.13
C GLU A 55 -38.51 -7.63 -2.24
N ALA A 56 -37.20 -7.61 -1.96
CA ALA A 56 -36.15 -7.53 -2.99
C ALA A 56 -35.70 -8.85 -3.66
N VAL A 57 -36.38 -9.99 -3.45
CA VAL A 57 -35.92 -11.26 -4.08
C VAL A 57 -36.68 -11.60 -5.36
N GLU A 58 -37.95 -11.21 -5.50
CA GLU A 58 -38.76 -11.66 -6.64
C GLU A 58 -38.58 -10.83 -7.93
N GLU A 59 -38.06 -9.59 -7.85
CA GLU A 59 -38.00 -8.70 -9.02
C GLU A 59 -36.59 -8.54 -9.66
N GLU A 60 -35.50 -8.94 -8.99
CA GLU A 60 -34.13 -8.71 -9.49
C GLU A 60 -33.46 -9.93 -10.17
N GLU A 61 -34.03 -11.13 -10.09
CA GLU A 61 -33.41 -12.34 -10.67
C GLU A 61 -33.41 -12.39 -12.21
N ALA A 62 -34.16 -11.49 -12.88
CA ALA A 62 -34.26 -11.48 -14.34
C ALA A 62 -33.23 -10.57 -15.06
N VAL A 63 -32.37 -9.86 -14.32
CA VAL A 63 -31.52 -8.80 -14.89
C VAL A 63 -30.05 -8.94 -14.42
N GLU A 64 -29.30 -9.64 -15.27
CA GLU A 64 -27.93 -9.30 -15.73
C GLU A 64 -26.69 -9.87 -15.03
N GLU A 65 -26.02 -10.72 -15.81
CA GLU A 65 -24.56 -10.83 -15.95
C GLU A 65 -23.94 -9.61 -16.69
N GLU A 66 -24.72 -8.68 -17.25
CA GLU A 66 -24.23 -7.52 -18.03
C GLU A 66 -24.01 -6.20 -17.24
N GLN A 67 -24.37 -6.07 -15.96
CA GLN A 67 -24.21 -4.81 -15.18
C GLN A 67 -23.35 -4.94 -13.91
N ALA A 68 -22.30 -5.77 -13.90
CA ALA A 68 -21.41 -5.89 -12.73
C ALA A 68 -20.68 -4.56 -12.40
N GLU A 69 -20.24 -3.81 -13.42
CA GLU A 69 -19.50 -2.55 -13.23
C GLU A 69 -20.39 -1.40 -12.73
N GLU A 70 -21.62 -1.28 -13.22
CA GLU A 70 -22.58 -0.28 -12.70
C GLU A 70 -23.01 -0.59 -11.28
N LYS A 71 -23.19 -1.88 -10.93
CA LYS A 71 -23.51 -2.32 -9.56
C LYS A 71 -22.36 -1.99 -8.60
N GLN A 72 -21.09 -2.15 -9.00
CA GLN A 72 -19.92 -1.72 -8.23
C GLN A 72 -19.83 -0.19 -8.10
N LYS A 73 -19.96 0.57 -9.20
CA LYS A 73 -19.98 2.05 -9.15
C LYS A 73 -21.07 2.58 -8.24
N LYS A 74 -22.25 1.96 -8.29
CA LYS A 74 -23.32 2.24 -7.34
C LYS A 74 -22.81 1.95 -5.94
N LEU A 75 -22.35 0.75 -5.56
CA LEU A 75 -21.91 0.40 -4.20
C LEU A 75 -20.93 1.40 -3.51
N TYR A 76 -20.08 2.10 -4.27
CA TYR A 76 -19.12 3.09 -3.74
C TYR A 76 -19.59 4.55 -3.76
N ASP A 77 -20.78 4.84 -4.30
CA ASP A 77 -21.35 6.18 -4.28
C ASP A 77 -21.59 6.68 -2.84
N GLU A 78 -21.17 7.91 -2.58
CA GLU A 78 -21.29 8.57 -1.29
C GLU A 78 -22.64 9.29 -1.11
N HIS A 79 -23.45 9.42 -2.17
CA HIS A 79 -24.74 10.13 -2.08
C HIS A 79 -25.82 9.26 -1.41
N PRO A 80 -26.53 9.80 -0.40
CA PRO A 80 -27.67 9.12 0.18
C PRO A 80 -28.85 9.10 -0.81
N ILE A 81 -29.75 8.13 -0.65
CA ILE A 81 -31.02 8.11 -1.38
C ILE A 81 -32.04 8.95 -0.61
N ASP A 82 -32.87 9.73 -1.30
CA ASP A 82 -33.85 10.63 -0.66
C ASP A 82 -34.81 9.91 0.31
N ASP A 83 -35.17 8.65 0.00
CA ASP A 83 -36.03 7.78 0.82
C ASP A 83 -35.24 6.80 1.73
N GLY A 84 -33.92 7.01 1.90
CA GLY A 84 -33.04 6.15 2.69
C GLY A 84 -33.09 6.38 4.21
N TRP A 85 -32.35 5.57 4.97
CA TRP A 85 -32.20 5.80 6.41
C TRP A 85 -31.50 7.12 6.74
N LYS A 86 -32.02 7.81 7.74
CA LYS A 86 -31.41 9.03 8.29
C LYS A 86 -30.32 8.69 9.30
N VAL A 87 -29.08 8.66 8.84
CA VAL A 87 -27.92 8.23 9.65
C VAL A 87 -27.37 9.36 10.50
N SER A 88 -27.33 9.14 11.82
CA SER A 88 -26.67 10.01 12.79
C SER A 88 -25.71 9.21 13.66
N GLY A 89 -24.71 9.85 14.26
CA GLY A 89 -23.75 9.12 15.07
C GLY A 89 -22.71 9.98 15.76
N THR A 90 -21.88 9.35 16.56
CA THR A 90 -20.75 9.99 17.26
C THR A 90 -19.46 9.78 16.47
N ILE A 91 -18.41 10.51 16.81
CA ILE A 91 -17.06 10.31 16.26
C ILE A 91 -16.06 10.24 17.40
N LYS A 92 -15.03 9.40 17.26
CA LYS A 92 -13.96 9.28 18.24
C LYS A 92 -12.96 10.42 18.10
N ASN A 93 -12.47 10.67 16.88
CA ASN A 93 -11.49 11.70 16.58
C ASN A 93 -12.09 12.82 15.73
N SER A 94 -12.29 13.98 16.35
CA SER A 94 -12.80 15.17 15.67
C SER A 94 -11.79 15.89 14.77
N GLN A 95 -10.49 15.57 14.89
CA GLN A 95 -9.44 16.20 14.09
C GLN A 95 -9.40 15.62 12.68
N GLY A 96 -9.69 16.45 11.68
CA GLY A 96 -9.56 16.09 10.26
C GLY A 96 -10.69 15.26 9.68
N TYR A 97 -11.67 14.81 10.49
CA TYR A 97 -12.84 14.09 9.98
C TYR A 97 -13.78 15.04 9.22
N LYS A 98 -13.86 14.85 7.90
CA LYS A 98 -14.86 15.52 7.07
C LYS A 98 -16.14 14.70 7.11
N ARG A 99 -17.22 15.33 7.58
CA ARG A 99 -18.54 14.71 7.60
C ARG A 99 -18.92 14.23 6.18
N PRO A 100 -19.13 12.91 5.98
CA PRO A 100 -19.55 12.40 4.69
C PRO A 100 -20.96 12.88 4.30
N PRO A 101 -21.27 12.98 3.00
CA PRO A 101 -22.57 13.46 2.53
C PRO A 101 -23.74 12.54 2.95
N PHE A 102 -23.49 11.24 3.12
CA PHE A 102 -24.47 10.27 3.59
C PHE A 102 -24.79 10.35 5.10
N VAL A 103 -24.04 11.14 5.89
CA VAL A 103 -24.30 11.34 7.33
C VAL A 103 -25.15 12.58 7.53
N GLN A 104 -26.30 12.46 8.19
CA GLN A 104 -27.22 13.58 8.45
C GLN A 104 -26.79 14.44 9.65
N GLU A 105 -26.25 13.85 10.70
CA GLU A 105 -25.84 14.60 11.89
C GLU A 105 -24.72 13.88 12.64
N ILE A 106 -23.73 14.66 13.09
CA ILE A 106 -22.71 14.18 14.02
C ILE A 106 -23.07 14.72 15.39
N ILE A 107 -23.38 13.82 16.31
CA ILE A 107 -23.83 14.14 17.66
C ILE A 107 -22.60 14.37 18.53
N GLN A 108 -22.47 15.59 19.05
CA GLN A 108 -21.48 15.95 20.05
C GLN A 108 -22.20 16.18 21.39
N TYR A 109 -21.72 15.53 22.45
CA TYR A 109 -22.31 15.59 23.77
C TYR A 109 -21.23 15.80 24.82
N LYS A 110 -21.58 16.50 25.92
CA LYS A 110 -20.70 16.68 27.09
C LYS A 110 -21.05 15.74 28.23
N ASP A 111 -22.31 15.31 28.28
CA ASP A 111 -22.86 14.41 29.29
C ASP A 111 -23.66 13.30 28.61
N ARG A 112 -23.57 12.08 29.14
CA ARG A 112 -24.29 10.90 28.62
C ARG A 112 -25.80 11.09 28.62
N ASN A 113 -26.34 11.91 29.52
CA ASN A 113 -27.78 12.23 29.53
C ASN A 113 -28.22 12.98 28.26
N GLN A 114 -27.37 13.87 27.73
CA GLN A 114 -27.66 14.58 26.47
C GLN A 114 -27.73 13.59 25.31
N LEU A 115 -26.81 12.62 25.28
CA LEU A 115 -26.83 11.54 24.29
C LEU A 115 -28.12 10.73 24.38
N ALA A 116 -28.55 10.36 25.60
CA ALA A 116 -29.80 9.62 25.80
C ALA A 116 -31.02 10.36 25.25
N ASP A 117 -31.08 11.69 25.37
CA ASP A 117 -32.17 12.50 24.83
C ASP A 117 -32.22 12.46 23.29
N TYR A 118 -31.05 12.52 22.61
CA TYR A 118 -31.00 12.31 21.15
C TYR A 118 -31.44 10.90 20.74
N LEU A 119 -31.05 9.89 21.52
CA LEU A 119 -31.36 8.50 21.23
C LEU A 119 -32.85 8.16 21.37
N LYS A 120 -33.63 8.94 22.14
CA LYS A 120 -35.09 8.78 22.23
C LYS A 120 -35.79 8.98 20.88
N GLU A 121 -35.23 9.79 19.99
CA GLU A 121 -35.83 10.03 18.68
C GLU A 121 -35.49 8.95 17.65
N MET A 122 -34.49 8.10 17.92
CA MET A 122 -33.96 7.12 16.99
C MET A 122 -34.83 5.86 16.94
N ASN A 123 -34.98 5.26 15.76
CA ASN A 123 -35.70 4.00 15.62
C ASN A 123 -34.77 2.80 15.84
N VAL A 124 -33.53 2.92 15.37
CA VAL A 124 -32.51 1.88 15.48
C VAL A 124 -31.24 2.49 16.07
N ILE A 125 -30.64 1.78 17.01
CA ILE A 125 -29.42 2.19 17.69
C ILE A 125 -28.43 1.03 17.56
N ILE A 126 -27.33 1.26 16.86
CA ILE A 126 -26.23 0.31 16.70
C ILE A 126 -25.05 0.78 17.55
N TYR A 127 -24.63 -0.07 18.48
CA TYR A 127 -23.39 0.13 19.24
C TYR A 127 -22.38 -0.95 18.88
N ASP A 128 -21.29 -0.54 18.26
CA ASP A 128 -20.09 -1.34 18.03
C ASP A 128 -19.13 -1.25 19.22
N ILE A 129 -18.85 -2.40 19.82
CA ILE A 129 -17.87 -2.58 20.90
C ILE A 129 -16.69 -3.46 20.49
N THR A 130 -16.57 -3.85 19.21
CA THR A 130 -15.50 -4.75 18.76
C THR A 130 -14.17 -4.02 18.60
N GLN A 131 -14.19 -2.76 18.15
CA GLN A 131 -12.97 -1.98 17.87
C GLN A 131 -12.47 -1.19 19.08
N ASP A 132 -13.39 -0.75 19.95
CA ASP A 132 -13.06 0.11 21.08
C ASP A 132 -13.70 -0.40 22.38
N PRO A 133 -12.91 -1.01 23.29
CA PRO A 133 -13.41 -1.49 24.57
C PRO A 133 -14.02 -0.38 25.45
N GLU A 134 -13.61 0.89 25.29
CA GLU A 134 -14.16 2.00 26.08
C GLU A 134 -15.66 2.22 25.82
N GLN A 135 -16.16 1.75 24.67
CA GLN A 135 -17.57 1.86 24.29
C GLN A 135 -18.47 0.85 25.01
N ILE A 136 -17.90 -0.19 25.65
CA ILE A 136 -18.67 -1.23 26.36
C ILE A 136 -19.54 -0.60 27.47
N ASP A 137 -18.92 0.25 28.30
CA ASP A 137 -19.61 0.90 29.42
C ASP A 137 -20.69 1.88 28.93
N GLU A 138 -20.44 2.58 27.82
CA GLU A 138 -21.42 3.51 27.24
C GLU A 138 -22.61 2.76 26.62
N ALA A 139 -22.36 1.67 25.89
CA ALA A 139 -23.40 0.83 25.30
C ALA A 139 -24.30 0.22 26.39
N VAL A 140 -23.69 -0.33 27.44
CA VAL A 140 -24.40 -0.88 28.60
C VAL A 140 -25.23 0.19 29.30
N TRP A 141 -24.63 1.34 29.61
CA TRP A 141 -25.32 2.45 30.25
C TRP A 141 -26.50 2.95 29.43
N THR A 142 -26.31 3.08 28.11
CA THR A 142 -27.34 3.56 27.18
C THR A 142 -28.54 2.61 27.16
N CYS A 143 -28.30 1.31 27.05
CA CYS A 143 -29.36 0.31 27.06
C CYS A 143 -30.13 0.30 28.40
N GLN A 144 -29.44 0.42 29.53
CA GLN A 144 -30.07 0.57 30.85
C GLN A 144 -30.89 1.87 30.96
N LYS A 145 -30.36 2.96 30.41
CA LYS A 145 -31.06 4.26 30.44
C LYS A 145 -32.34 4.18 29.63
N LEU A 146 -32.30 3.62 28.42
CA LEU A 146 -33.46 3.38 27.55
C LEU A 146 -34.52 2.50 28.23
N GLU A 147 -34.09 1.46 28.96
CA GLU A 147 -34.99 0.62 29.75
C GLU A 147 -35.66 1.39 30.90
N SER A 148 -34.91 2.28 31.57
CA SER A 148 -35.47 3.10 32.66
C SER A 148 -36.52 4.11 32.19
N ILE A 149 -36.40 4.60 30.95
CA ILE A 149 -37.31 5.58 30.32
C ILE A 149 -38.31 4.94 29.34
N ILE A 150 -38.47 3.61 29.36
CA ILE A 150 -39.27 2.88 28.37
C ILE A 150 -40.74 3.37 28.28
N ASN A 151 -41.26 3.93 29.36
CA ASN A 151 -42.60 4.49 29.41
C ASN A 151 -42.70 5.86 28.71
N GLU A 152 -41.60 6.61 28.63
CA GLU A 152 -41.49 7.90 27.94
C GLU A 152 -41.28 7.73 26.42
N LEU A 153 -40.97 6.52 25.94
CA LEU A 153 -40.74 6.27 24.51
C LEU A 153 -42.06 6.32 23.73
N ASP A 154 -42.08 7.20 22.72
CA ASP A 154 -43.20 7.41 21.79
C ASP A 154 -43.30 6.30 20.73
N HIS A 155 -42.20 5.62 20.42
CA HIS A 155 -42.09 4.59 19.41
C HIS A 155 -41.23 3.41 19.91
N PRO A 156 -41.28 2.23 19.24
CA PRO A 156 -40.38 1.14 19.56
C PRO A 156 -38.96 1.45 19.07
N ILE A 157 -37.97 1.10 19.90
CA ILE A 157 -36.55 1.24 19.61
C ILE A 157 -35.91 -0.14 19.50
N THR A 158 -35.19 -0.37 18.41
CA THR A 158 -34.34 -1.55 18.21
C THR A 158 -32.90 -1.20 18.57
N PHE A 159 -32.38 -1.82 19.62
CA PHE A 159 -30.99 -1.68 20.07
C PHE A 159 -30.19 -2.91 19.64
N ILE A 160 -29.17 -2.69 18.80
CA ILE A 160 -28.30 -3.74 18.27
C ILE A 160 -26.90 -3.53 18.85
N LEU A 161 -26.42 -4.51 19.62
CA LEU A 161 -25.04 -4.55 20.08
C LEU A 161 -24.22 -5.38 19.10
N LEU A 162 -23.26 -4.75 18.44
CA LEU A 162 -22.22 -5.41 17.67
C LEU A 162 -21.09 -5.84 18.62
N SER A 163 -20.99 -7.15 18.84
CA SER A 163 -19.98 -7.80 19.67
C SER A 163 -19.11 -8.72 18.81
N THR A 164 -18.17 -9.44 19.42
CA THR A 164 -17.17 -10.27 18.75
C THR A 164 -17.33 -11.75 19.06
N ILE A 165 -17.01 -12.63 18.11
CA ILE A 165 -16.85 -14.07 18.32
C ILE A 165 -15.81 -14.43 19.39
N MET A 166 -14.93 -13.51 19.82
CA MET A 166 -13.96 -13.77 20.89
C MET A 166 -14.61 -14.10 22.24
N THR A 167 -15.92 -13.85 22.40
CA THR A 167 -16.71 -14.34 23.54
C THR A 167 -16.91 -15.86 23.54
N TRP A 168 -16.49 -16.55 22.48
CA TRP A 168 -16.50 -18.00 22.31
C TRP A 168 -15.11 -18.65 22.27
N ALA A 169 -14.03 -17.87 22.19
CA ALA A 169 -12.69 -18.37 21.85
C ALA A 169 -12.08 -19.42 22.81
N LYS A 170 -12.61 -19.61 24.02
CA LYS A 170 -12.20 -20.66 24.97
C LYS A 170 -13.28 -21.72 25.22
N THR A 171 -14.31 -21.75 24.38
CA THR A 171 -15.34 -22.79 24.40
C THR A 171 -14.70 -24.09 23.94
N GLN A 172 -14.92 -25.17 24.69
CA GLN A 172 -14.42 -26.48 24.29
C GLN A 172 -15.21 -26.94 23.05
N PRO A 173 -14.55 -27.44 22.01
CA PRO A 173 -15.25 -28.03 20.87
C PRO A 173 -16.07 -29.24 21.32
N ASN A 174 -17.11 -29.54 20.57
CA ASN A 174 -17.94 -30.71 20.81
C ASN A 174 -17.12 -32.00 20.60
N GLU A 175 -17.47 -33.09 21.29
CA GLU A 175 -16.75 -34.38 21.21
C GLU A 175 -16.65 -34.93 19.77
N ASP A 176 -17.61 -34.56 18.93
CA ASP A 176 -17.72 -34.96 17.52
C ASP A 176 -17.12 -33.93 16.52
N GLU A 177 -16.40 -32.90 17.00
CA GLU A 177 -15.83 -31.80 16.19
C GLU A 177 -16.84 -31.03 15.33
N VAL A 178 -18.13 -31.11 15.66
CA VAL A 178 -19.21 -30.40 14.96
C VAL A 178 -19.06 -28.88 15.15
N PRO A 179 -19.26 -28.06 14.10
CA PRO A 179 -19.28 -26.60 14.20
C PRO A 179 -20.27 -26.08 15.25
N PHE A 180 -19.95 -24.93 15.86
CA PHE A 180 -20.84 -24.29 16.83
C PHE A 180 -22.08 -23.69 16.14
N SER A 181 -23.23 -23.80 16.80
CA SER A 181 -24.48 -23.11 16.42
C SER A 181 -24.87 -22.05 17.43
N GLU A 182 -25.74 -21.10 17.04
CA GLU A 182 -26.21 -20.04 17.93
C GLU A 182 -27.00 -20.57 19.14
N ASP A 183 -27.56 -21.78 19.07
CA ASP A 183 -28.30 -22.37 20.19
C ASP A 183 -27.40 -22.71 21.39
N GLU A 184 -26.10 -22.91 21.14
CA GLU A 184 -25.11 -23.24 22.16
C GLU A 184 -24.59 -22.02 22.92
N PHE A 185 -25.12 -20.82 22.65
CA PHE A 185 -24.61 -19.56 23.18
C PHE A 185 -24.50 -19.50 24.71
N ARG A 186 -25.27 -20.32 25.42
CA ARG A 186 -25.23 -20.40 26.89
C ARG A 186 -24.00 -21.13 27.43
N ARG A 187 -23.37 -21.99 26.63
CA ARG A 187 -22.18 -22.79 27.01
C ARG A 187 -20.86 -22.08 26.72
N ARG A 188 -20.90 -20.97 25.97
CA ARG A 188 -19.70 -20.25 25.51
C ARG A 188 -18.79 -19.78 26.64
N ARG A 189 -17.49 -19.77 26.37
CA ARG A 189 -16.44 -19.22 27.24
C ARG A 189 -15.60 -18.21 26.48
N ALA A 190 -15.57 -16.99 27.01
CA ALA A 190 -14.83 -15.88 26.43
C ALA A 190 -13.33 -16.00 26.67
N HIS A 191 -12.56 -15.43 25.74
CA HIS A 191 -11.15 -15.14 25.96
C HIS A 191 -10.96 -14.19 27.16
N PRO A 192 -9.86 -14.30 27.95
CA PRO A 192 -9.63 -13.43 29.11
C PRO A 192 -9.73 -11.92 28.81
N ASN A 193 -9.25 -11.49 27.65
CA ASN A 193 -9.28 -10.08 27.21
C ASN A 193 -10.68 -9.60 26.78
N PHE A 194 -11.64 -10.51 26.59
CA PHE A 194 -12.99 -10.22 26.08
C PHE A 194 -14.11 -10.59 27.07
N LYS A 195 -13.78 -10.66 28.37
CA LYS A 195 -14.75 -10.95 29.44
C LYS A 195 -15.78 -9.85 29.63
N GLU A 196 -15.38 -8.60 29.38
CA GLU A 196 -16.26 -7.44 29.49
C GLU A 196 -17.32 -7.44 28.39
N HIS A 197 -16.92 -7.74 27.13
CA HIS A 197 -17.85 -7.98 26.01
C HIS A 197 -18.91 -9.02 26.38
N HIS A 198 -18.48 -10.21 26.86
CA HIS A 198 -19.42 -11.27 27.28
C HIS A 198 -20.37 -10.84 28.39
N SER A 199 -19.91 -9.98 29.30
CA SER A 199 -20.74 -9.45 30.38
C SER A 199 -21.78 -8.45 29.86
N ALA A 200 -21.39 -7.58 28.93
CA ALA A 200 -22.28 -6.64 28.25
C ALA A 200 -23.35 -7.37 27.42
N GLU A 201 -22.98 -8.39 26.65
CA GLU A 201 -23.91 -9.22 25.87
C GLU A 201 -25.01 -9.83 26.75
N LYS A 202 -24.63 -10.42 27.89
CA LYS A 202 -25.57 -11.01 28.85
C LYS A 202 -26.54 -9.97 29.41
N LEU A 203 -26.02 -8.80 29.77
CA LEU A 203 -26.82 -7.72 30.33
C LEU A 203 -27.83 -7.18 29.31
N ILE A 204 -27.39 -6.88 28.09
CA ILE A 204 -28.24 -6.34 27.02
C ILE A 204 -29.31 -7.35 26.58
N THR A 205 -28.94 -8.63 26.53
CA THR A 205 -29.91 -9.71 26.28
C THR A 205 -30.98 -9.76 27.38
N LYS A 206 -30.59 -9.58 28.65
CA LYS A 206 -31.51 -9.56 29.79
C LYS A 206 -32.44 -8.35 29.76
N LEU A 207 -31.93 -7.15 29.48
CA LEU A 207 -32.70 -5.90 29.46
C LEU A 207 -33.84 -5.92 28.45
N GLY A 208 -33.61 -6.51 27.27
CA GLY A 208 -34.68 -6.60 26.27
C GLY A 208 -35.81 -7.59 26.62
N LEU A 209 -35.65 -8.43 27.65
CA LEU A 209 -36.72 -9.32 28.10
C LEU A 209 -37.79 -8.58 28.92
N THR A 210 -37.49 -7.40 29.48
CA THR A 210 -38.41 -6.65 30.34
C THR A 210 -39.67 -6.19 29.60
N ASN A 211 -39.53 -5.57 28.42
CA ASN A 211 -40.68 -5.14 27.61
C ASN A 211 -40.42 -5.27 26.10
N LYS A 212 -40.80 -6.42 25.57
CA LYS A 212 -40.50 -6.87 24.20
C LYS A 212 -41.12 -6.04 23.07
N LYS A 213 -42.07 -5.14 23.39
CA LYS A 213 -42.79 -4.33 22.39
C LYS A 213 -42.21 -2.93 22.21
N LYS A 214 -41.58 -2.36 23.24
CA LYS A 214 -41.03 -0.99 23.20
C LYS A 214 -39.51 -0.95 23.06
N LEU A 215 -38.80 -1.88 23.67
CA LEU A 215 -37.34 -1.99 23.56
C LEU A 215 -36.97 -3.39 23.09
N ILE A 216 -36.52 -3.48 21.86
CA ILE A 216 -36.06 -4.73 21.25
C ILE A 216 -34.53 -4.72 21.30
N THR A 217 -33.93 -5.76 21.87
CA THR A 217 -32.47 -5.87 21.94
C THR A 217 -31.98 -7.06 21.15
N TYR A 218 -30.96 -6.83 20.34
CA TYR A 218 -30.20 -7.84 19.61
C TYR A 218 -28.73 -7.76 19.97
N VAL A 219 -28.08 -8.91 20.02
CA VAL A 219 -26.63 -9.05 20.12
C VAL A 219 -26.18 -9.78 18.86
N ALA A 220 -25.39 -9.10 18.04
CA ALA A 220 -24.76 -9.68 16.85
C ALA A 220 -23.28 -9.92 17.16
N ALA A 221 -22.89 -11.18 17.33
CA ALA A 221 -21.49 -11.56 17.50
C ALA A 221 -20.86 -11.76 16.12
N THR A 222 -19.99 -10.84 15.73
CA THR A 222 -19.38 -10.83 14.40
C THR A 222 -18.16 -11.72 14.36
N GLY A 223 -18.01 -12.44 13.25
CA GLY A 223 -16.74 -13.02 12.82
C GLY A 223 -15.68 -11.94 12.61
N LEU A 224 -14.47 -12.38 12.25
CA LEU A 224 -13.40 -11.47 11.85
C LEU A 224 -13.80 -10.75 10.57
N THR A 225 -13.91 -9.44 10.65
CA THR A 225 -14.41 -8.63 9.54
C THR A 225 -13.32 -8.35 8.52
N TYR A 226 -13.67 -8.47 7.24
CA TYR A 226 -12.80 -8.18 6.10
C TYR A 226 -13.53 -7.38 5.01
N GLY A 227 -12.79 -6.94 3.98
CA GLY A 227 -13.30 -6.15 2.86
C GLY A 227 -12.93 -4.67 2.92
N MET A 228 -13.16 -3.94 1.82
CA MET A 228 -12.92 -2.49 1.74
C MET A 228 -11.49 -2.07 2.10
N GLU A 229 -11.26 -1.29 3.17
CA GLU A 229 -9.92 -0.79 3.57
C GLU A 229 -9.11 -1.77 4.42
N GLU A 230 -9.79 -2.84 4.84
CA GLU A 230 -9.38 -3.97 5.67
C GLU A 230 -8.92 -3.69 7.11
N ASN A 231 -9.36 -4.60 7.99
CA ASN A 231 -9.35 -4.52 9.44
C ASN A 231 -8.27 -5.45 10.04
N VAL A 232 -8.66 -6.62 10.57
CA VAL A 232 -7.74 -7.59 11.21
C VAL A 232 -6.69 -8.13 10.22
N PHE A 233 -7.06 -8.27 8.95
CA PHE A 233 -6.17 -8.75 7.88
C PHE A 233 -5.35 -7.63 7.23
N HIS A 234 -5.43 -6.39 7.72
CA HIS A 234 -4.72 -5.27 7.11
C HIS A 234 -3.20 -5.50 6.99
N TYR A 235 -2.59 -6.12 8.00
CA TYR A 235 -1.14 -6.35 8.04
C TYR A 235 -0.66 -7.21 6.86
N MET A 236 -1.42 -8.24 6.47
CA MET A 236 -1.03 -9.14 5.38
C MET A 236 -1.19 -8.46 4.03
N PHE A 237 -2.26 -7.69 3.81
CA PHE A 237 -2.46 -6.93 2.59
C PHE A 237 -1.43 -5.81 2.43
N LYS A 238 -1.13 -5.09 3.52
CA LYS A 238 -0.09 -4.07 3.55
C LYS A 238 1.29 -4.66 3.24
N SER A 239 1.63 -5.78 3.87
CA SER A 239 2.91 -6.47 3.64
C SER A 239 3.03 -6.98 2.20
N ALA A 240 1.95 -7.57 1.66
CA ALA A 240 1.89 -8.04 0.28
C ALA A 240 2.03 -6.88 -0.71
N TRP A 241 1.36 -5.76 -0.46
CA TRP A 241 1.46 -4.55 -1.27
C TRP A 241 2.87 -3.95 -1.29
N HIS A 242 3.58 -4.01 -0.16
CA HIS A 242 4.99 -3.63 -0.07
C HIS A 242 5.96 -4.67 -0.67
N ASN A 243 5.44 -5.70 -1.34
CA ASN A 243 6.21 -6.77 -1.97
C ASN A 243 7.11 -7.51 -0.97
N ALA A 244 6.62 -7.73 0.25
CA ALA A 244 7.30 -8.58 1.20
C ALA A 244 7.58 -9.95 0.56
N PRO A 245 8.79 -10.49 0.73
CA PRO A 245 9.16 -11.74 0.07
C PRO A 245 8.31 -12.92 0.55
N GLU A 246 7.85 -12.88 1.80
CA GLU A 246 7.04 -13.91 2.45
C GLU A 246 6.03 -13.25 3.39
N LEU A 247 4.78 -13.72 3.37
CA LEU A 247 3.76 -13.27 4.32
C LEU A 247 3.78 -14.10 5.60
N GLN A 248 3.63 -13.42 6.74
CA GLN A 248 3.71 -14.05 8.05
C GLN A 248 2.38 -14.70 8.46
N VAL A 249 2.45 -15.96 8.84
CA VAL A 249 1.36 -16.75 9.44
C VAL A 249 1.69 -16.95 10.91
N PHE A 250 0.82 -16.50 11.80
CA PHE A 250 1.05 -16.60 13.23
C PHE A 250 0.63 -17.95 13.80
N GLY A 251 1.46 -18.51 14.69
CA GLY A 251 1.23 -19.83 15.25
C GLY A 251 1.36 -20.90 14.16
N LYS A 252 0.58 -21.98 14.22
CA LYS A 252 0.64 -23.07 13.21
C LYS A 252 -0.16 -22.77 11.93
N GLY A 253 -1.07 -21.78 11.97
CA GLY A 253 -1.92 -21.41 10.83
C GLY A 253 -3.05 -22.38 10.47
N GLY A 254 -3.09 -23.60 11.03
CA GLY A 254 -4.17 -24.59 10.82
C GLY A 254 -5.46 -24.30 11.60
N ASN A 255 -5.57 -23.14 12.24
CA ASN A 255 -6.76 -22.74 12.98
C ASN A 255 -7.82 -22.17 12.01
N PHE A 256 -9.08 -22.55 12.26
CA PHE A 256 -10.22 -22.07 11.50
C PHE A 256 -10.68 -20.72 12.04
N LEU A 257 -10.88 -19.77 11.12
CA LEU A 257 -11.27 -18.42 11.45
C LEU A 257 -12.68 -18.15 10.92
N PRO A 258 -13.67 -17.83 11.79
CA PRO A 258 -14.97 -17.38 11.32
C PRO A 258 -14.81 -15.96 10.78
N THR A 259 -15.08 -15.77 9.51
CA THR A 259 -14.94 -14.46 8.84
C THR A 259 -16.29 -13.92 8.40
N ILE A 260 -16.38 -12.61 8.14
CA ILE A 260 -17.54 -12.01 7.46
C ILE A 260 -17.14 -10.74 6.73
N HIS A 261 -17.63 -10.55 5.52
CA HIS A 261 -17.41 -9.30 4.79
C HIS A 261 -18.19 -8.14 5.44
N VAL A 262 -17.63 -6.93 5.48
CA VAL A 262 -18.28 -5.77 6.13
C VAL A 262 -19.62 -5.38 5.50
N ILE A 263 -19.80 -5.60 4.19
CA ILE A 263 -21.08 -5.40 3.52
C ILE A 263 -22.12 -6.43 3.99
N ASP A 264 -21.73 -7.71 4.07
CA ASP A 264 -22.63 -8.78 4.50
C ASP A 264 -23.04 -8.58 5.96
N LEU A 265 -22.10 -8.14 6.80
CA LEU A 265 -22.40 -7.72 8.16
C LEU A 265 -23.44 -6.60 8.20
N ALA A 266 -23.30 -5.57 7.36
CA ALA A 266 -24.29 -4.49 7.29
C ALA A 266 -25.67 -5.00 6.82
N ALA A 267 -25.72 -5.95 5.89
CA ALA A 267 -26.97 -6.56 5.43
C ALA A 267 -27.65 -7.41 6.53
N VAL A 268 -26.87 -8.11 7.36
CA VAL A 268 -27.36 -8.78 8.57
C VAL A 268 -27.97 -7.76 9.53
N LEU A 269 -27.30 -6.63 9.78
CA LEU A 269 -27.80 -5.58 10.66
C LEU A 269 -29.06 -4.90 10.11
N GLN A 270 -29.17 -4.73 8.79
CA GLN A 270 -30.38 -4.22 8.15
C GLN A 270 -31.57 -5.17 8.36
N ASN A 271 -31.36 -6.48 8.22
CA ASN A 271 -32.40 -7.46 8.52
C ASN A 271 -32.84 -7.40 9.99
N LEU A 272 -31.90 -7.21 10.94
CA LEU A 272 -32.21 -7.03 12.36
C LEU A 272 -32.92 -5.71 12.67
N ALA A 273 -32.66 -4.66 11.88
CA ALA A 273 -33.31 -3.36 11.99
C ALA A 273 -34.76 -3.38 11.46
N ASP A 274 -34.99 -4.11 10.37
CA ASP A 274 -36.28 -4.14 9.68
C ASP A 274 -37.24 -5.20 10.23
N ARG A 275 -36.73 -6.39 10.61
CA ARG A 275 -37.54 -7.55 11.00
C ARG A 275 -37.37 -7.88 12.48
N GLN A 276 -38.50 -8.10 13.16
CA GLN A 276 -38.46 -8.57 14.55
C GLN A 276 -38.28 -10.10 14.61
N LEU A 277 -37.04 -10.54 14.74
CA LEU A 277 -36.70 -11.95 14.89
C LEU A 277 -36.93 -12.49 16.32
N LYS A 278 -37.20 -13.79 16.43
CA LYS A 278 -37.40 -14.48 17.72
C LYS A 278 -36.11 -14.61 18.52
N THR A 279 -35.03 -14.97 17.83
CA THR A 279 -33.70 -15.13 18.43
C THR A 279 -33.05 -13.77 18.59
N ARG A 280 -32.50 -13.51 19.79
CA ARG A 280 -31.90 -12.21 20.13
C ARG A 280 -30.38 -12.20 20.06
N TYR A 281 -29.77 -13.37 19.95
CA TYR A 281 -28.34 -13.54 19.82
C TYR A 281 -28.08 -14.17 18.46
N VAL A 282 -27.32 -13.49 17.59
CA VAL A 282 -27.02 -13.94 16.23
C VAL A 282 -25.50 -13.98 16.08
N VAL A 283 -24.98 -15.01 15.41
CA VAL A 283 -23.57 -15.07 15.02
C VAL A 283 -23.49 -14.70 13.55
N ALA A 284 -22.77 -13.61 13.25
CA ALA A 284 -22.57 -13.11 11.90
C ALA A 284 -21.24 -13.62 11.35
N ALA A 285 -21.28 -14.75 10.65
CA ALA A 285 -20.16 -15.35 9.93
C ALA A 285 -20.60 -15.79 8.53
N ASP A 286 -19.67 -15.84 7.59
CA ASP A 286 -19.85 -16.45 6.27
C ASP A 286 -19.81 -17.99 6.36
N THR A 287 -20.06 -18.67 5.25
CA THR A 287 -20.07 -20.15 5.22
C THR A 287 -18.69 -20.76 5.00
N SER A 288 -17.65 -19.92 4.90
CA SER A 288 -16.30 -20.40 4.64
C SER A 288 -15.72 -21.10 5.86
N LYS A 289 -14.93 -22.14 5.59
CA LYS A 289 -14.18 -22.89 6.61
C LYS A 289 -12.70 -22.78 6.32
N ASP A 290 -12.25 -21.55 6.11
CA ASP A 290 -10.87 -21.28 5.76
C ASP A 290 -9.97 -21.26 7.00
N THR A 291 -8.77 -21.82 6.85
CA THR A 291 -7.71 -21.73 7.85
C THR A 291 -6.89 -20.47 7.66
N LEU A 292 -6.24 -19.97 8.72
CA LEU A 292 -5.38 -18.78 8.63
C LEU A 292 -4.29 -18.95 7.55
N ILE A 293 -3.67 -20.13 7.44
CA ILE A 293 -2.64 -20.39 6.43
C ILE A 293 -3.21 -20.34 5.02
N ARG A 294 -4.41 -20.88 4.79
CA ARG A 294 -5.09 -20.87 3.48
C ARG A 294 -5.43 -19.45 3.05
N ILE A 295 -5.98 -18.63 3.95
CA ILE A 295 -6.24 -17.20 3.72
C ILE A 295 -4.94 -16.48 3.37
N THR A 296 -3.90 -16.62 4.20
CA THR A 296 -2.62 -15.93 4.01
C THR A 296 -1.94 -16.34 2.70
N ARG A 297 -2.01 -17.62 2.34
CA ARG A 297 -1.48 -18.14 1.08
C ARG A 297 -2.21 -17.55 -0.12
N LYS A 298 -3.55 -17.51 -0.09
CA LYS A 298 -4.35 -16.94 -1.17
C LYS A 298 -4.10 -15.44 -1.37
N VAL A 299 -3.98 -14.69 -0.27
CA VAL A 299 -3.56 -13.27 -0.29
C VAL A 299 -2.15 -13.15 -0.87
N SER A 300 -1.20 -13.98 -0.45
CA SER A 300 0.17 -13.97 -0.96
C SER A 300 0.22 -14.28 -2.46
N GLN A 301 -0.57 -15.22 -2.96
CA GLN A 301 -0.59 -15.59 -4.38
C GLN A 301 -1.21 -14.49 -5.26
N THR A 302 -2.22 -13.80 -4.74
CA THR A 302 -2.99 -12.80 -5.50
C THR A 302 -2.30 -11.43 -5.48
N LEU A 303 -1.84 -10.99 -4.30
CA LEU A 303 -1.31 -9.65 -4.08
C LEU A 303 0.22 -9.62 -3.94
N GLY A 304 0.85 -10.72 -3.53
CA GLY A 304 2.27 -10.82 -3.24
C GLY A 304 3.00 -11.85 -4.10
N MET A 305 4.13 -12.36 -3.57
CA MET A 305 4.99 -13.31 -4.29
C MET A 305 4.58 -14.79 -4.14
N GLY A 306 3.45 -15.08 -3.49
CA GLY A 306 2.93 -16.43 -3.26
C GLY A 306 3.59 -17.22 -2.13
N LYS A 307 4.58 -16.65 -1.43
CA LYS A 307 5.27 -17.33 -0.31
C LYS A 307 4.66 -16.96 1.04
N VAL A 308 4.66 -17.92 1.95
CA VAL A 308 4.23 -17.74 3.33
C VAL A 308 5.28 -18.31 4.29
N LYS A 309 5.42 -17.67 5.45
CA LYS A 309 6.32 -18.09 6.52
C LYS A 309 5.56 -18.21 7.82
N ILE A 310 5.70 -19.36 8.46
CA ILE A 310 5.16 -19.62 9.80
C ILE A 310 6.07 -18.93 10.82
N VAL A 311 5.46 -18.17 11.73
CA VAL A 311 6.16 -17.35 12.73
C VAL A 311 5.69 -17.73 14.13
N ASP A 312 6.66 -17.99 15.01
CA ASP A 312 6.42 -18.29 16.41
C ASP A 312 5.97 -17.05 17.20
N GLN A 313 5.43 -17.26 18.39
CA GLN A 313 4.88 -16.19 19.23
C GLN A 313 5.89 -15.10 19.58
N GLU A 314 7.16 -15.45 19.83
CA GLU A 314 8.20 -14.50 20.19
C GLU A 314 8.50 -13.52 19.04
N ASP A 315 8.64 -14.06 17.83
CA ASP A 315 8.86 -13.27 16.61
C ASP A 315 7.62 -12.46 16.23
N ALA A 316 6.42 -12.99 16.46
CA ALA A 316 5.17 -12.29 16.20
C ALA A 316 5.01 -11.05 17.12
N MET A 317 5.42 -11.15 18.39
CA MET A 317 5.36 -10.03 19.33
C MET A 317 6.35 -8.90 19.02
N LEU A 318 7.40 -9.19 18.24
CA LEU A 318 8.32 -8.14 17.74
C LEU A 318 7.70 -7.32 16.61
N ASN A 319 6.65 -7.84 15.96
CA ASN A 319 5.99 -7.16 14.86
C ASN A 319 5.13 -6.00 15.38
N ARG A 320 5.47 -4.78 14.95
CA ARG A 320 4.77 -3.54 15.35
C ARG A 320 3.52 -3.25 14.52
N ASP A 321 3.33 -3.94 13.40
CA ASP A 321 2.21 -3.69 12.50
C ASP A 321 0.88 -4.32 12.98
N ILE A 322 0.89 -5.08 14.08
CA ILE A 322 -0.29 -5.81 14.58
C ILE A 322 -0.54 -5.48 16.05
N SER A 323 -1.79 -5.24 16.40
CA SER A 323 -2.19 -5.05 17.80
C SER A 323 -2.30 -6.39 18.53
N GLN A 324 -2.11 -6.39 19.85
CA GLN A 324 -2.30 -7.60 20.66
C GLN A 324 -3.72 -8.20 20.50
N ALA A 325 -4.73 -7.36 20.32
CA ALA A 325 -6.11 -7.81 20.14
C ALA A 325 -6.28 -8.55 18.80
N ASP A 326 -5.71 -8.02 17.72
CA ASP A 326 -5.76 -8.63 16.38
C ASP A 326 -4.97 -9.95 16.37
N TYR A 327 -3.81 -9.99 17.05
CA TYR A 327 -3.04 -11.21 17.23
C TYR A 327 -3.85 -12.31 17.94
N ASP A 328 -4.51 -11.98 19.05
CA ASP A 328 -5.37 -12.93 19.77
C ASP A 328 -6.55 -13.42 18.90
N MET A 329 -7.11 -12.53 18.06
CA MET A 329 -8.16 -12.87 17.10
C MET A 329 -7.69 -13.82 16.01
N LEU A 330 -6.49 -13.62 15.46
CA LEU A 330 -5.90 -14.47 14.43
C LEU A 330 -5.52 -15.86 14.94
N LEU A 331 -5.31 -16.03 16.24
CA LEU A 331 -5.07 -17.32 16.88
C LEU A 331 -6.35 -18.05 17.32
N ALA A 332 -7.52 -17.45 17.11
CA ALA A 332 -8.78 -18.11 17.39
C ALA A 332 -8.92 -19.38 16.54
N ASN A 333 -9.45 -20.45 17.12
CA ASN A 333 -9.81 -21.66 16.39
C ASN A 333 -11.28 -21.98 16.67
N MET A 334 -12.15 -21.56 15.75
CA MET A 334 -13.59 -21.73 15.88
C MET A 334 -14.20 -21.99 14.51
N GLN A 335 -15.10 -22.96 14.43
CA GLN A 335 -15.95 -23.17 13.26
C GLN A 335 -17.40 -22.91 13.66
N PHE A 336 -18.10 -22.13 12.86
CA PHE A 336 -19.53 -21.87 13.05
C PHE A 336 -20.30 -22.36 11.83
N GLU A 337 -21.55 -22.75 12.05
CA GLU A 337 -22.51 -22.95 10.97
C GLU A 337 -23.65 -21.92 11.16
N PRO A 338 -23.68 -20.83 10.36
CA PRO A 338 -24.62 -19.72 10.54
C PRO A 338 -26.01 -20.07 9.96
N ILE A 339 -26.62 -21.15 10.46
CA ILE A 339 -27.91 -21.68 9.99
C ILE A 339 -29.00 -20.60 10.09
N PHE A 340 -28.98 -19.83 11.18
CA PHE A 340 -29.98 -18.80 11.43
C PHE A 340 -29.98 -17.70 10.35
N ILE A 341 -28.80 -17.26 9.91
CA ILE A 341 -28.68 -16.23 8.88
C ILE A 341 -29.19 -16.76 7.55
N ARG A 342 -28.83 -18.00 7.19
CA ARG A 342 -29.23 -18.61 5.91
C ARG A 342 -30.72 -18.90 5.83
N GLU A 343 -31.33 -19.38 6.92
CA GLU A 343 -32.74 -19.81 6.89
C GLU A 343 -33.72 -18.69 7.25
N GLN A 344 -33.34 -17.72 8.09
CA GLN A 344 -34.29 -16.73 8.65
C GLN A 344 -34.07 -15.30 8.16
N MET A 345 -32.92 -15.00 7.56
CA MET A 345 -32.64 -13.67 7.01
C MET A 345 -32.71 -13.70 5.49
N ASN A 346 -33.11 -12.56 4.91
CA ASN A 346 -33.10 -12.37 3.48
C ASN A 346 -31.96 -11.43 3.12
N ILE A 347 -30.81 -11.99 2.77
CA ILE A 347 -29.57 -11.24 2.55
C ILE A 347 -29.08 -11.52 1.14
N LYS A 348 -28.77 -10.43 0.43
CA LYS A 348 -28.00 -10.48 -0.81
C LYS A 348 -26.52 -10.55 -0.44
N TRP A 349 -25.96 -11.74 -0.50
CA TRP A 349 -24.55 -11.97 -0.14
C TRP A 349 -23.61 -11.31 -1.14
N HIS A 350 -22.62 -10.62 -0.62
CA HIS A 350 -21.50 -10.06 -1.36
C HIS A 350 -20.33 -11.06 -1.43
N CYS A 351 -20.09 -11.81 -0.34
CA CYS A 351 -19.05 -12.83 -0.22
C CYS A 351 -19.52 -14.04 0.63
N GLU A 352 -20.52 -14.81 0.17
CA GLU A 352 -21.01 -16.00 0.91
C GLU A 352 -19.91 -17.05 1.12
N ASN A 353 -19.12 -17.32 0.08
CA ASN A 353 -18.05 -18.33 0.09
C ASN A 353 -16.76 -17.86 0.79
N GLY A 354 -16.75 -16.70 1.44
CA GLY A 354 -15.60 -16.20 2.20
C GLY A 354 -14.55 -15.44 1.41
N ILE A 355 -13.41 -15.21 2.06
CA ILE A 355 -12.28 -14.42 1.56
C ILE A 355 -11.48 -15.13 0.47
N THR A 356 -11.33 -16.46 0.54
CA THR A 356 -10.44 -17.19 -0.37
C THR A 356 -10.97 -17.26 -1.80
N GLU A 357 -12.27 -17.52 -1.96
CA GLU A 357 -12.94 -17.56 -3.26
C GLU A 357 -13.11 -16.15 -3.86
N ASN A 358 -13.33 -15.14 -3.01
CA ASN A 358 -13.60 -13.76 -3.44
C ASN A 358 -12.37 -12.84 -3.40
N ILE A 359 -11.16 -13.40 -3.30
CA ILE A 359 -9.95 -12.64 -3.02
C ILE A 359 -9.68 -11.51 -4.02
N GLN A 360 -9.94 -11.74 -5.31
CA GLN A 360 -9.68 -10.76 -6.36
C GLN A 360 -10.55 -9.51 -6.18
N LYS A 361 -11.83 -9.72 -5.90
CA LYS A 361 -12.80 -8.65 -5.62
C LYS A 361 -12.40 -7.83 -4.39
N ILE A 362 -11.90 -8.50 -3.35
CA ILE A 362 -11.44 -7.87 -2.11
C ILE A 362 -10.16 -7.06 -2.33
N VAL A 363 -9.21 -7.57 -3.13
CA VAL A 363 -8.00 -6.83 -3.52
C VAL A 363 -8.35 -5.57 -4.31
N ASP A 364 -9.32 -5.65 -5.22
CA ASP A 364 -9.75 -4.49 -6.00
C ASP A 364 -10.47 -3.45 -5.11
N GLU A 365 -11.28 -3.90 -4.16
CA GLU A 365 -11.85 -3.05 -3.11
C GLU A 365 -10.78 -2.34 -2.28
N TYR A 366 -9.76 -3.07 -1.86
CA TYR A 366 -8.62 -2.55 -1.10
C TYR A 366 -7.89 -1.46 -1.85
N ARG A 367 -7.62 -1.69 -3.14
CA ARG A 367 -7.00 -0.72 -4.05
C ARG A 367 -7.84 0.54 -4.17
N ILE A 368 -9.14 0.41 -4.42
CA ILE A 368 -10.06 1.54 -4.61
C ILE A 368 -10.18 2.37 -3.33
N GLN A 369 -10.45 1.74 -2.19
CA GLN A 369 -10.74 2.47 -0.95
C GLN A 369 -9.51 3.22 -0.42
N ARG A 370 -8.32 2.64 -0.56
CA ARG A 370 -7.07 3.28 -0.16
C ARG A 370 -6.43 4.12 -1.26
N LYS A 371 -7.10 4.20 -2.42
CA LYS A 371 -6.67 4.91 -3.63
C LYS A 371 -5.31 4.45 -4.13
N LEU A 372 -4.99 3.17 -3.95
CA LEU A 372 -3.70 2.62 -4.32
C LEU A 372 -3.62 2.44 -5.84
N THR A 373 -3.07 3.43 -6.53
CA THR A 373 -2.93 3.42 -7.99
C THR A 373 -1.46 3.25 -8.40
N PRO A 374 -1.10 2.17 -9.10
CA PRO A 374 0.27 1.97 -9.57
C PRO A 374 0.64 3.01 -10.63
N ILE A 375 1.76 3.69 -10.47
CA ILE A 375 2.24 4.68 -11.44
C ILE A 375 3.15 3.98 -12.47
N LYS A 376 2.76 4.03 -13.74
CA LYS A 376 3.49 3.38 -14.84
C LYS A 376 4.08 4.44 -15.76
N ILE A 377 5.41 4.56 -15.77
CA ILE A 377 6.13 5.57 -16.55
C ILE A 377 7.00 4.88 -17.59
N CYS A 378 7.01 5.39 -18.82
CA CYS A 378 7.95 5.01 -19.87
C CYS A 378 8.80 6.21 -20.26
N ILE A 379 10.13 6.06 -20.24
CA ILE A 379 11.07 7.13 -20.59
C ILE A 379 11.82 6.76 -21.87
N LEU A 380 11.58 7.53 -22.92
CA LEU A 380 12.13 7.38 -24.27
C LEU A 380 13.04 8.56 -24.61
N GLY A 381 13.81 8.44 -25.70
CA GLY A 381 14.68 9.51 -26.20
C GLY A 381 16.05 9.00 -26.69
N PRO A 382 16.93 9.90 -27.18
CA PRO A 382 18.17 9.53 -27.83
C PRO A 382 19.19 8.92 -26.85
N PRO A 383 20.16 8.11 -27.34
CA PRO A 383 21.21 7.57 -26.49
C PRO A 383 21.98 8.70 -25.77
N ALA A 384 22.43 8.45 -24.54
CA ALA A 384 23.16 9.41 -23.69
C ALA A 384 22.40 10.69 -23.25
N SER A 385 21.09 10.77 -23.46
CA SER A 385 20.25 11.88 -22.97
C SER A 385 20.08 11.93 -21.44
N GLY A 386 20.52 10.89 -20.72
CA GLY A 386 20.41 10.82 -19.27
C GLY A 386 19.17 10.10 -18.74
N LYS A 387 18.43 9.36 -19.59
CA LYS A 387 17.26 8.54 -19.22
C LYS A 387 17.47 7.77 -17.93
N THR A 388 18.50 6.92 -17.86
CA THR A 388 18.83 6.13 -16.67
C THR A 388 19.02 6.96 -15.40
N THR A 389 19.58 8.18 -15.50
CA THR A 389 19.74 9.06 -14.35
C THR A 389 18.39 9.61 -13.88
N ILE A 390 17.54 10.03 -14.81
CA ILE A 390 16.18 10.53 -14.53
C ILE A 390 15.30 9.39 -14.00
N SER A 391 15.32 8.22 -14.64
CA SER A 391 14.59 7.02 -14.21
C SER A 391 14.97 6.61 -12.79
N LYS A 392 16.27 6.63 -12.44
CA LYS A 392 16.73 6.30 -11.07
C LYS A 392 16.26 7.30 -10.02
N GLN A 393 16.27 8.61 -10.34
CA GLN A 393 15.76 9.63 -9.42
C GLN A 393 14.25 9.49 -9.21
N LEU A 394 13.48 9.35 -10.29
CA LEU A 394 12.04 9.14 -10.22
C LEU A 394 11.69 7.83 -9.49
N ALA A 395 12.45 6.76 -9.74
CA ALA A 395 12.25 5.48 -9.06
C ALA A 395 12.45 5.59 -7.55
N GLN A 396 13.39 6.43 -7.09
CA GLN A 396 13.65 6.67 -5.67
C GLN A 396 12.57 7.54 -5.02
N GLU A 397 12.17 8.63 -5.67
CA GLU A 397 11.15 9.56 -5.15
C GLU A 397 9.78 8.89 -5.06
N TYR A 398 9.37 8.18 -6.12
CA TYR A 398 8.06 7.52 -6.19
C TYR A 398 8.07 6.08 -5.65
N LYS A 399 9.23 5.54 -5.27
CA LYS A 399 9.42 4.12 -4.90
C LYS A 399 8.89 3.15 -5.97
N LEU A 400 9.22 3.43 -7.23
CA LEU A 400 8.83 2.61 -8.37
C LEU A 400 9.96 1.65 -8.75
N HIS A 401 9.59 0.55 -9.41
CA HIS A 401 10.56 -0.40 -9.93
C HIS A 401 11.23 0.17 -11.19
N HIS A 402 12.53 0.42 -11.11
CA HIS A 402 13.33 0.82 -12.27
C HIS A 402 13.63 -0.41 -13.13
N LEU A 403 13.05 -0.46 -14.32
CA LEU A 403 13.20 -1.59 -15.23
C LEU A 403 14.22 -1.25 -16.32
N GLN A 404 15.46 -1.73 -16.13
CA GLN A 404 16.46 -1.79 -17.19
C GLN A 404 16.46 -3.18 -17.80
N ILE A 405 16.52 -3.30 -19.14
CA ILE A 405 16.46 -4.60 -19.83
C ILE A 405 17.46 -5.62 -19.26
N LYS A 406 18.71 -5.21 -18.99
CA LYS A 406 19.76 -6.10 -18.47
C LYS A 406 19.37 -6.68 -17.10
N ASP A 407 18.98 -5.79 -16.20
CA ASP A 407 18.61 -6.15 -14.82
C ASP A 407 17.34 -7.01 -14.82
N VAL A 408 16.36 -6.71 -15.67
CA VAL A 408 15.14 -7.51 -15.81
C VAL A 408 15.43 -8.94 -16.26
N ILE A 409 16.35 -9.14 -17.21
CA ILE A 409 16.72 -10.49 -17.66
C ILE A 409 17.40 -11.28 -16.53
N GLU A 410 18.32 -10.66 -15.80
CA GLU A 410 19.01 -11.32 -14.68
C GLU A 410 18.06 -11.63 -13.53
N ASP A 411 17.21 -10.69 -13.15
CA ASP A 411 16.22 -10.85 -12.07
C ASP A 411 15.18 -11.93 -12.40
N THR A 412 14.59 -11.87 -13.60
CA THR A 412 13.61 -12.89 -14.03
C THR A 412 14.25 -14.26 -14.13
N LYS A 413 15.48 -14.36 -14.64
CA LYS A 413 16.21 -15.64 -14.66
C LYS A 413 16.37 -16.20 -13.24
N ASN A 414 16.80 -15.38 -12.28
CA ASN A 414 16.95 -15.81 -10.89
C ASN A 414 15.61 -16.23 -10.25
N GLU A 415 14.54 -15.49 -10.51
CA GLU A 415 13.19 -15.80 -10.03
C GLU A 415 12.68 -17.14 -10.59
N LEU A 416 12.84 -17.37 -11.90
CA LEU A 416 12.46 -18.61 -12.57
C LEU A 416 13.31 -19.79 -12.07
N GLU A 417 14.62 -19.63 -11.92
CA GLU A 417 15.49 -20.68 -11.36
C GLU A 417 15.08 -21.07 -9.93
N GLN A 418 14.70 -20.09 -9.11
CA GLN A 418 14.20 -20.36 -7.77
C GLN A 418 12.86 -21.09 -7.79
N LEU A 419 11.97 -20.78 -8.72
CA LEU A 419 10.69 -21.50 -8.87
C LEU A 419 10.94 -22.97 -9.24
N VAL A 420 11.83 -23.23 -10.20
CA VAL A 420 12.14 -24.61 -10.65
C VAL A 420 12.87 -25.43 -9.58
N LYS A 421 13.78 -24.82 -8.79
CA LYS A 421 14.47 -25.53 -7.69
C LYS A 421 13.52 -26.01 -6.61
N ARG A 422 12.46 -25.24 -6.32
CA ARG A 422 11.49 -25.55 -5.27
C ARG A 422 10.63 -26.77 -5.60
N ASP A 423 10.30 -26.96 -6.88
CA ASP A 423 9.60 -28.16 -7.34
C ASP A 423 10.37 -29.44 -6.97
N GLY A 424 11.70 -29.45 -7.19
CA GLY A 424 12.55 -30.59 -6.85
C GLY A 424 12.80 -30.81 -5.35
N GLU A 425 12.52 -29.83 -4.49
CA GLU A 425 12.62 -29.96 -3.01
C GLU A 425 11.28 -30.33 -2.35
N SER A 426 10.16 -30.11 -3.05
CA SER A 426 8.81 -30.37 -2.54
C SER A 426 8.46 -31.86 -2.51
N GLU A 427 9.12 -32.69 -3.33
CA GLU A 427 8.96 -34.16 -3.33
C GLU A 427 9.47 -34.85 -2.03
N GLN A 428 10.11 -34.14 -1.09
CA GLN A 428 10.66 -34.74 0.15
C GLN A 428 9.91 -34.38 1.44
N ASN A 429 8.93 -33.46 1.41
CA ASN A 429 8.15 -33.05 2.60
C ASN A 429 6.63 -33.16 2.35
N GLU A 430 6.16 -34.33 1.93
CA GLU A 430 4.72 -34.66 1.78
C GLU A 430 4.00 -34.95 3.12
N GLU A 431 4.39 -34.30 4.22
CA GLU A 431 3.59 -34.36 5.45
C GLU A 431 3.06 -32.96 5.78
N GLU A 432 1.74 -32.81 5.63
CA GLU A 432 0.87 -31.72 6.11
C GLU A 432 0.48 -30.60 5.10
N ALA A 433 -0.37 -30.93 4.11
CA ALA A 433 -1.65 -30.24 3.84
C ALA A 433 -2.39 -30.86 2.63
N ASP A 434 -3.53 -31.50 2.86
CA ASP A 434 -4.52 -31.85 1.82
C ASP A 434 -5.13 -30.55 1.25
N ASP A 435 -4.55 -30.01 0.17
CA ASP A 435 -5.19 -29.01 -0.70
C ASP A 435 -5.04 -29.51 -2.16
N GLN A 436 -5.93 -30.40 -2.60
CA GLN A 436 -5.91 -31.02 -3.93
C GLN A 436 -6.26 -30.05 -5.08
N ASP A 437 -6.75 -28.85 -4.79
CA ASP A 437 -7.27 -27.92 -5.81
C ASP A 437 -6.26 -26.84 -6.26
N VAL A 438 -5.06 -26.77 -5.67
CA VAL A 438 -4.10 -25.64 -5.90
C VAL A 438 -2.90 -26.02 -6.78
N ASP A 439 -2.71 -27.30 -7.10
CA ASP A 439 -1.47 -27.78 -7.73
C ASP A 439 -1.41 -27.60 -9.26
N GLU A 440 -2.56 -27.60 -9.95
CA GLU A 440 -2.57 -27.52 -11.43
C GLU A 440 -2.02 -26.19 -11.96
N THR A 441 -2.47 -25.05 -11.42
CA THR A 441 -2.04 -23.72 -11.90
C THR A 441 -0.57 -23.39 -11.57
N LEU A 442 -0.03 -23.96 -10.50
CA LEU A 442 1.37 -23.77 -10.13
C LEU A 442 2.27 -24.65 -11.00
N ALA A 443 1.86 -25.88 -11.27
CA ALA A 443 2.56 -26.80 -12.16
C ALA A 443 2.68 -26.22 -13.59
N GLU A 444 1.60 -25.66 -14.14
CA GLU A 444 1.63 -24.97 -15.45
C GLU A 444 2.65 -23.83 -15.47
N ARG A 445 2.66 -22.98 -14.44
CA ARG A 445 3.62 -21.87 -14.32
C ARG A 445 5.06 -22.34 -14.19
N ILE A 446 5.30 -23.48 -13.53
CA ILE A 446 6.64 -24.08 -13.40
C ILE A 446 7.10 -24.63 -14.76
N GLU A 447 6.21 -25.25 -15.52
CA GLU A 447 6.53 -25.78 -16.85
C GLU A 447 6.82 -24.66 -17.86
N GLU A 448 6.03 -23.58 -17.84
CA GLU A 448 6.32 -22.35 -18.60
C GLU A 448 7.68 -21.74 -18.21
N ALA A 449 7.96 -21.67 -16.91
CA ALA A 449 9.24 -21.16 -16.40
C ALA A 449 10.42 -22.00 -16.90
N ARG A 450 10.29 -23.34 -16.94
CA ARG A 450 11.30 -24.25 -17.48
C ARG A 450 11.56 -24.00 -18.96
N ASN A 451 10.51 -23.87 -19.76
CA ASN A 451 10.60 -23.62 -21.21
C ASN A 451 11.32 -22.28 -21.51
N ILE A 452 10.99 -21.23 -20.77
CA ILE A 452 11.63 -19.90 -20.94
C ILE A 452 13.11 -19.96 -20.53
N LEU A 453 13.45 -20.64 -19.43
CA LEU A 453 14.83 -20.83 -18.99
C LEU A 453 15.65 -21.61 -20.03
N GLU A 454 15.10 -22.68 -20.60
CA GLU A 454 15.76 -23.48 -21.63
C GLU A 454 16.06 -22.63 -22.86
N LYS A 455 15.07 -21.89 -23.37
CA LYS A 455 15.26 -20.94 -24.49
C LYS A 455 16.32 -19.87 -24.19
N LEU A 456 16.34 -19.34 -22.97
CA LEU A 456 17.36 -18.36 -22.54
C LEU A 456 18.77 -18.97 -22.49
N GLU A 457 18.89 -20.22 -22.08
CA GLU A 457 20.17 -20.93 -22.07
C GLU A 457 20.67 -21.29 -23.47
N GLU A 458 19.77 -21.70 -24.38
CA GLU A 458 20.09 -21.99 -25.78
C GLU A 458 20.65 -20.75 -26.49
N VAL A 459 19.97 -19.60 -26.39
CA VAL A 459 20.44 -18.34 -26.98
C VAL A 459 21.79 -17.92 -26.42
N ARG A 460 22.04 -18.18 -25.12
CA ARG A 460 23.33 -17.90 -24.46
C ARG A 460 24.45 -18.84 -24.91
N ARG A 461 24.14 -20.09 -25.28
CA ARG A 461 25.12 -21.06 -25.83
C ARG A 461 25.53 -20.69 -27.24
N ASP A 462 24.58 -20.23 -28.06
CA ASP A 462 24.81 -19.96 -29.49
C ASP A 462 25.39 -18.57 -29.78
N SER A 463 25.34 -17.64 -28.82
CA SER A 463 25.87 -16.30 -29.02
C SER A 463 26.41 -15.66 -27.74
N LYS A 464 27.75 -15.61 -27.62
CA LYS A 464 28.43 -14.87 -26.54
C LYS A 464 28.27 -13.34 -26.62
N ASP A 465 27.69 -12.82 -27.71
CA ASP A 465 27.66 -11.38 -28.03
C ASP A 465 26.37 -10.91 -28.79
N ALA A 466 25.35 -11.76 -28.95
CA ALA A 466 24.16 -11.40 -29.72
C ALA A 466 22.99 -10.96 -28.83
N ARG A 467 22.27 -9.96 -29.33
CA ARG A 467 21.00 -9.49 -28.78
C ARG A 467 20.05 -10.67 -28.67
N LEU A 468 19.34 -10.78 -27.54
CA LEU A 468 18.21 -11.69 -27.40
C LEU A 468 17.21 -11.43 -28.52
N ASP A 469 16.54 -12.49 -28.95
CA ASP A 469 15.42 -12.36 -29.88
C ASP A 469 14.34 -11.44 -29.26
N ASP A 470 13.79 -10.55 -30.09
CA ASP A 470 12.86 -9.51 -29.63
C ASP A 470 11.59 -10.13 -29.04
N ASP A 471 11.19 -11.31 -29.51
CA ASP A 471 10.05 -12.09 -29.00
C ASP A 471 10.29 -12.61 -27.58
N ILE A 472 11.47 -13.19 -27.32
CA ILE A 472 11.85 -13.70 -25.99
C ILE A 472 11.96 -12.54 -25.00
N LEU A 473 12.58 -11.43 -25.43
CA LEU A 473 12.69 -10.22 -24.61
C LEU A 473 11.30 -9.67 -24.25
N THR A 474 10.38 -9.65 -25.21
CA THR A 474 9.01 -9.21 -25.00
C THR A 474 8.29 -10.11 -24.00
N GLN A 475 8.45 -11.44 -24.10
CA GLN A 475 7.85 -12.39 -23.15
C GLN A 475 8.37 -12.18 -21.72
N ILE A 476 9.69 -11.99 -21.56
CA ILE A 476 10.33 -11.73 -20.26
C ILE A 476 9.83 -10.41 -19.65
N LEU A 477 9.75 -9.36 -20.48
CA LEU A 477 9.23 -8.06 -20.04
C LEU A 477 7.76 -8.16 -19.66
N LYS A 478 6.93 -8.90 -20.41
CA LYS A 478 5.52 -9.15 -20.04
C LYS A 478 5.42 -9.82 -18.68
N ILE A 479 6.21 -10.86 -18.42
CA ILE A 479 6.24 -11.56 -17.13
C ILE A 479 6.64 -10.59 -16.00
N LYS A 480 7.69 -9.79 -16.19
CA LYS A 480 8.13 -8.83 -15.17
C LYS A 480 7.09 -7.73 -14.95
N LEU A 481 6.46 -7.22 -16.00
CA LEU A 481 5.44 -6.18 -15.90
C LEU A 481 4.15 -6.68 -15.27
N MET A 482 3.79 -7.96 -15.48
CA MET A 482 2.67 -8.63 -14.81
C MET A 482 2.99 -9.09 -13.39
N SER A 483 4.24 -8.98 -12.95
CA SER A 483 4.62 -9.34 -11.59
C SER A 483 3.95 -8.42 -10.55
N PRO A 484 3.60 -8.95 -9.36
CA PRO A 484 2.98 -8.17 -8.28
C PRO A 484 3.71 -6.86 -7.95
N PRO A 485 5.06 -6.80 -7.93
CA PRO A 485 5.77 -5.56 -7.67
C PRO A 485 5.48 -4.43 -8.67
N CYS A 486 5.41 -4.76 -9.95
CA CYS A 486 5.10 -3.79 -11.01
C CYS A 486 3.60 -3.46 -11.05
N GLN A 487 2.73 -4.41 -10.70
CA GLN A 487 1.28 -4.20 -10.68
C GLN A 487 0.79 -3.43 -9.45
N ASN A 488 1.44 -3.57 -8.30
CA ASN A 488 1.06 -2.86 -7.06
C ASN A 488 1.67 -1.46 -7.01
N GLN A 489 3.00 -1.34 -7.12
CA GLN A 489 3.68 -0.05 -6.95
C GLN A 489 3.76 0.73 -8.27
N GLY A 490 3.81 0.01 -9.38
CA GLY A 490 4.12 0.58 -10.68
C GLY A 490 5.59 0.41 -11.07
N TYR A 491 5.96 0.98 -12.20
CA TYR A 491 7.27 0.77 -12.81
C TYR A 491 7.73 1.98 -13.63
N ILE A 492 9.05 2.05 -13.87
CA ILE A 492 9.67 2.98 -14.82
C ILE A 492 10.46 2.17 -15.85
N LEU A 493 9.98 2.18 -17.10
CA LEU A 493 10.71 1.58 -18.23
C LEU A 493 11.78 2.56 -18.75
N ASP A 494 13.05 2.13 -18.74
CA ASP A 494 14.19 2.92 -19.18
C ASP A 494 14.61 2.57 -20.61
N GLY A 495 14.25 3.44 -21.55
CA GLY A 495 14.74 3.39 -22.93
C GLY A 495 14.25 2.19 -23.75
N TYR A 496 13.09 1.65 -23.39
CA TYR A 496 12.36 0.61 -24.11
C TYR A 496 10.86 0.93 -24.09
N PRO A 497 10.09 0.67 -25.16
CA PRO A 497 10.46 0.09 -26.47
C PRO A 497 11.30 1.03 -27.36
N LYS A 498 11.97 0.50 -28.38
CA LYS A 498 12.80 1.29 -29.32
C LYS A 498 12.18 1.44 -30.71
N THR A 499 11.29 0.53 -31.08
CA THR A 499 10.58 0.52 -32.36
C THR A 499 9.08 0.41 -32.10
N LEU A 500 8.28 0.77 -33.10
CA LEU A 500 6.82 0.61 -33.07
C LEU A 500 6.42 -0.86 -32.88
N ASP A 501 7.04 -1.78 -33.62
CA ASP A 501 6.77 -3.22 -33.51
C ASP A 501 7.01 -3.76 -32.09
N GLN A 502 8.08 -3.31 -31.42
CA GLN A 502 8.34 -3.67 -30.02
C GLN A 502 7.28 -3.12 -29.05
N ALA A 503 6.76 -1.92 -29.33
CA ALA A 503 5.68 -1.34 -28.53
C ALA A 503 4.39 -2.13 -28.70
N GLN A 504 4.05 -2.49 -29.94
CA GLN A 504 2.87 -3.29 -30.27
C GLN A 504 2.98 -4.71 -29.71
N SER A 505 4.13 -5.38 -29.83
CA SER A 505 4.32 -6.71 -29.27
C SER A 505 4.27 -6.71 -27.73
N LEU A 506 4.78 -5.67 -27.07
CA LEU A 506 4.80 -5.59 -25.60
C LEU A 506 3.44 -5.19 -25.01
N PHE A 507 2.79 -4.17 -25.57
CA PHE A 507 1.59 -3.58 -24.99
C PHE A 507 0.30 -3.96 -25.72
N GLY A 508 0.37 -4.49 -26.93
CA GLY A 508 -0.80 -4.99 -27.66
C GLY A 508 -1.50 -6.12 -26.90
N ALA A 509 -2.83 -6.13 -26.93
CA ALA A 509 -3.61 -7.21 -26.34
C ALA A 509 -3.47 -8.48 -27.19
N SER A 510 -3.23 -9.62 -26.55
CA SER A 510 -3.10 -10.93 -27.19
C SER A 510 -4.45 -11.67 -27.29
N GLY A 511 -5.51 -10.95 -27.68
CA GLY A 511 -6.86 -11.49 -27.79
C GLY A 511 -7.44 -11.19 -29.18
N GLU A 512 -7.83 -12.26 -29.87
CA GLU A 512 -8.46 -12.26 -31.18
C GLU A 512 -9.79 -11.48 -31.17
N GLU A 513 -9.79 -10.27 -31.74
CA GLU A 513 -10.90 -9.76 -32.55
C GLU A 513 -10.28 -8.87 -33.64
N GLU A 514 -9.69 -9.50 -34.66
CA GLU A 514 -9.57 -8.86 -35.97
C GLU A 514 -10.99 -8.77 -36.57
N GLU A 515 -11.84 -7.90 -36.04
CA GLU A 515 -12.97 -7.40 -36.81
C GLU A 515 -12.41 -6.35 -37.79
N GLU A 516 -12.23 -6.78 -39.05
CA GLU A 516 -11.74 -6.01 -40.19
C GLU A 516 -12.62 -4.79 -40.59
N ASP A 517 -13.43 -4.22 -39.70
CA ASP A 517 -14.37 -3.14 -40.03
C ASP A 517 -14.35 -2.00 -39.01
N ALA A 518 -13.44 -1.02 -39.21
CA ALA A 518 -13.63 0.44 -39.08
C ALA A 518 -12.30 1.15 -38.80
N GLU A 519 -11.92 2.10 -39.67
CA GLU A 519 -10.71 2.95 -39.60
C GLU A 519 -10.59 3.87 -38.35
N ASP A 520 -11.46 3.72 -37.34
CA ASP A 520 -11.55 4.60 -36.15
C ASP A 520 -11.51 3.86 -34.79
N LYS A 521 -11.24 2.55 -34.74
CA LYS A 521 -11.10 1.83 -33.45
C LYS A 521 -9.64 1.80 -32.99
N LYS A 522 -9.41 2.27 -31.75
CA LYS A 522 -8.12 2.29 -31.04
C LYS A 522 -7.43 0.92 -31.11
N PRO A 523 -6.09 0.87 -31.19
CA PRO A 523 -5.38 -0.39 -31.16
C PRO A 523 -5.73 -1.15 -29.86
N PRO A 524 -5.91 -2.48 -29.90
CA PRO A 524 -6.22 -3.25 -28.70
C PRO A 524 -4.99 -3.24 -27.78
N VAL A 525 -5.11 -2.65 -26.59
CA VAL A 525 -3.99 -2.48 -25.64
C VAL A 525 -4.27 -3.19 -24.32
N ASN A 526 -3.22 -3.78 -23.75
CA ASN A 526 -3.28 -4.40 -22.45
C ASN A 526 -3.23 -3.34 -21.33
N GLU A 527 -4.41 -2.94 -20.83
CA GLU A 527 -4.59 -1.93 -19.77
C GLU A 527 -3.78 -2.20 -18.49
N ARG A 528 -3.53 -3.48 -18.17
CA ARG A 528 -2.75 -3.88 -16.98
C ARG A 528 -1.29 -3.51 -17.09
N ILE A 529 -0.73 -3.46 -18.30
CA ILE A 529 0.70 -3.24 -18.50
C ILE A 529 0.98 -1.83 -19.03
N ILE A 530 0.14 -1.25 -19.88
CA ILE A 530 0.45 -0.01 -20.59
C ILE A 530 0.82 1.18 -19.65
N PRO A 531 1.90 1.94 -19.97
CA PRO A 531 2.30 3.14 -19.21
C PRO A 531 1.23 4.23 -19.26
N GLU A 532 0.98 4.90 -18.13
CA GLU A 532 0.09 6.07 -18.06
C GLU A 532 0.82 7.34 -18.51
N HIS A 533 2.13 7.42 -18.22
CA HIS A 533 2.95 8.57 -18.58
C HIS A 533 4.10 8.14 -19.50
N VAL A 534 4.10 8.67 -20.71
CA VAL A 534 5.19 8.47 -21.69
C VAL A 534 5.96 9.77 -21.82
N ILE A 535 7.25 9.73 -21.51
CA ILE A 535 8.13 10.90 -21.51
C ILE A 535 9.20 10.70 -22.58
N ILE A 536 9.25 11.61 -23.55
CA ILE A 536 10.19 11.58 -24.65
C ILE A 536 11.21 12.69 -24.39
N LEU A 537 12.44 12.31 -24.11
CA LEU A 537 13.54 13.25 -23.95
C LEU A 537 14.04 13.68 -25.33
N ASP A 538 14.04 14.98 -25.60
CA ASP A 538 14.61 15.57 -26.81
C ASP A 538 15.92 16.30 -26.49
N ALA A 539 16.94 16.10 -27.32
CA ALA A 539 18.26 16.67 -27.12
C ALA A 539 18.99 16.84 -28.44
N SER A 540 19.68 17.96 -28.60
CA SER A 540 20.49 18.22 -29.79
C SER A 540 21.66 17.24 -29.92
N ASN A 541 21.96 16.84 -31.15
CA ASN A 541 23.10 15.96 -31.45
C ASN A 541 24.45 16.53 -30.97
N GLU A 542 24.58 17.86 -30.90
CA GLU A 542 25.77 18.54 -30.42
C GLU A 542 25.90 18.44 -28.89
N TYR A 543 24.80 18.68 -28.16
CA TYR A 543 24.74 18.50 -26.71
C TYR A 543 25.09 17.06 -26.30
N LEU A 544 24.51 16.05 -26.97
CA LEU A 544 24.79 14.64 -26.67
C LEU A 544 26.26 14.27 -26.87
N ARG A 545 26.90 14.80 -27.93
CA ARG A 545 28.33 14.58 -28.20
C ARG A 545 29.21 15.24 -27.14
N GLN A 546 28.91 16.50 -26.79
CA GLN A 546 29.66 17.22 -25.76
C GLN A 546 29.56 16.49 -24.42
N ARG A 547 28.37 16.03 -24.04
CA ARG A 547 28.17 15.30 -22.79
C ARG A 547 29.02 14.02 -22.70
N ILE A 548 29.11 13.25 -23.78
CA ILE A 548 29.93 12.03 -23.80
C ILE A 548 31.42 12.34 -23.70
N MET A 549 31.89 13.41 -24.33
CA MET A 549 33.29 13.84 -24.23
C MET A 549 33.69 14.23 -22.81
N HIS A 550 32.75 14.70 -21.99
CA HIS A 550 32.98 15.10 -20.59
C HIS A 550 32.71 13.97 -19.57
N LEU A 551 32.35 12.76 -20.02
CA LEU A 551 32.16 11.63 -19.11
C LEU A 551 33.50 11.04 -18.66
N PRO A 552 33.69 10.75 -17.36
CA PRO A 552 34.90 10.09 -16.87
C PRO A 552 35.09 8.70 -17.48
N GLU A 553 36.32 8.33 -17.83
CA GLU A 553 36.65 7.02 -18.45
C GLU A 553 36.16 5.82 -17.61
N LYS A 554 36.08 5.96 -16.28
CA LYS A 554 35.55 4.92 -15.37
C LYS A 554 34.08 4.58 -15.60
N VAL A 555 33.27 5.54 -16.06
CA VAL A 555 31.83 5.35 -16.36
C VAL A 555 31.64 4.83 -17.79
N VAL A 556 32.60 5.10 -18.67
CA VAL A 556 32.61 4.64 -20.06
C VAL A 556 33.09 3.18 -20.14
N ALA A 557 34.05 2.78 -19.30
CA ALA A 557 34.55 1.42 -19.21
C ALA A 557 33.44 0.41 -18.85
N GLY A 558 33.16 -0.54 -19.74
CA GLY A 558 32.12 -1.56 -19.57
C GLY A 558 30.72 -1.17 -20.08
N THR A 559 30.54 0.03 -20.63
CA THR A 559 29.27 0.46 -21.26
C THR A 559 29.41 0.62 -22.78
N HIS A 560 28.29 0.54 -23.50
CA HIS A 560 28.24 0.77 -24.96
C HIS A 560 28.42 2.25 -25.38
N ASN A 561 28.98 3.07 -24.50
CA ASN A 561 29.19 4.52 -24.70
C ASN A 561 30.57 4.83 -25.30
N THR A 562 31.23 3.83 -25.89
CA THR A 562 32.39 4.07 -26.75
C THR A 562 31.98 4.92 -27.96
N GLU A 563 32.89 5.74 -28.49
CA GLU A 563 32.58 6.72 -29.53
C GLU A 563 31.96 6.08 -30.79
N LEU A 564 32.40 4.86 -31.14
CA LEU A 564 31.91 4.10 -32.30
C LEU A 564 30.49 3.56 -32.08
N GLU A 565 30.21 2.98 -30.92
CA GLU A 565 28.91 2.39 -30.61
C GLU A 565 27.84 3.46 -30.35
N PHE A 566 28.24 4.59 -29.75
CA PHE A 566 27.37 5.75 -29.59
C PHE A 566 26.96 6.32 -30.95
N LYS A 567 27.92 6.58 -31.85
CA LYS A 567 27.62 7.10 -33.21
C LYS A 567 26.68 6.16 -33.98
N ARG A 568 26.88 4.84 -33.86
CA ARG A 568 25.98 3.84 -34.48
C ARG A 568 24.56 3.93 -33.92
N ARG A 569 24.39 3.99 -32.58
CA ARG A 569 23.06 4.07 -31.95
C ARG A 569 22.36 5.40 -32.24
N LEU A 570 23.10 6.50 -32.26
CA LEU A 570 22.56 7.81 -32.59
C LEU A 570 22.10 7.87 -34.05
N LYS A 571 22.86 7.24 -34.96
CA LYS A 571 22.46 7.12 -36.37
C LYS A 571 21.16 6.32 -36.53
N ILE A 572 21.05 5.16 -35.87
CA ILE A 572 19.82 4.35 -35.88
C ILE A 572 18.63 5.16 -35.34
N TYR A 573 18.83 5.89 -34.24
CA TYR A 573 17.79 6.74 -33.64
C TYR A 573 17.34 7.87 -34.58
N ASN A 574 18.27 8.52 -35.28
CA ASN A 574 17.94 9.60 -36.22
C ASN A 574 17.36 9.08 -37.55
N GLU A 575 17.56 7.79 -37.88
CA GLU A 575 16.96 7.12 -39.05
C GLU A 575 15.54 6.61 -38.76
N LEU A 576 15.12 6.54 -37.49
CA LEU A 576 13.72 6.38 -37.12
C LEU A 576 12.97 7.66 -37.49
N GLY A 577 12.03 7.55 -38.42
CA GLY A 577 11.12 8.65 -38.76
C GLY A 577 9.96 8.73 -37.75
N ASP A 578 9.17 9.79 -37.85
CA ASP A 578 8.00 9.99 -36.97
C ASP A 578 7.02 8.81 -37.04
N ASP A 579 6.88 8.17 -38.21
CA ASP A 579 6.01 7.01 -38.43
C ASP A 579 6.51 5.69 -37.83
N THR A 580 7.81 5.56 -37.54
CA THR A 580 8.40 4.34 -36.97
C THR A 580 8.82 4.52 -35.51
N HIS A 581 8.66 5.73 -34.98
CA HIS A 581 8.97 6.04 -33.60
C HIS A 581 7.94 5.41 -32.65
N PRO A 582 8.37 4.79 -31.53
CA PRO A 582 7.45 4.15 -30.57
C PRO A 582 6.41 5.10 -29.96
N ALA A 583 6.60 6.41 -30.05
CA ALA A 583 5.63 7.41 -29.60
C ALA A 583 4.28 7.32 -30.32
N LYS A 584 4.29 6.97 -31.61
CA LYS A 584 3.08 6.88 -32.44
C LYS A 584 2.09 5.86 -31.87
N PHE A 585 2.58 4.70 -31.44
CA PHE A 585 1.75 3.68 -30.78
C PHE A 585 1.04 4.23 -29.54
N PHE A 586 1.72 5.05 -28.73
CA PHE A 586 1.11 5.63 -27.54
C PHE A 586 0.12 6.76 -27.87
N GLU A 587 0.36 7.52 -28.94
CA GLU A 587 -0.60 8.50 -29.46
C GLU A 587 -1.88 7.82 -29.96
N ASP A 588 -1.74 6.75 -30.75
CA ASP A 588 -2.87 5.95 -31.24
C ASP A 588 -3.65 5.28 -30.08
N ALA A 589 -2.98 4.99 -28.96
CA ALA A 589 -3.55 4.44 -27.75
C ALA A 589 -4.12 5.51 -26.77
N ASP A 590 -4.35 6.76 -27.20
CA ASP A 590 -4.84 7.88 -26.38
C ASP A 590 -3.93 8.30 -25.21
N ARG A 591 -2.63 8.00 -25.30
CA ARG A 591 -1.61 8.35 -24.28
C ARG A 591 -0.43 9.07 -24.93
N PRO A 592 -0.63 10.30 -25.44
CA PRO A 592 0.40 11.00 -26.19
C PRO A 592 1.67 11.22 -25.36
N GLY A 593 2.82 10.93 -25.96
CA GLY A 593 4.11 11.12 -25.32
C GLY A 593 4.45 12.60 -25.14
N GLU A 594 4.93 12.97 -23.96
CA GLU A 594 5.36 14.34 -23.70
C GLU A 594 6.82 14.53 -24.08
N THR A 595 7.07 15.48 -24.99
CA THR A 595 8.44 15.80 -25.40
C THR A 595 9.05 16.88 -24.48
N ILE A 596 10.13 16.53 -23.77
CA ILE A 596 10.87 17.45 -22.90
C ILE A 596 12.26 17.70 -23.49
N LYS A 597 12.52 18.97 -23.82
CA LYS A 597 13.85 19.42 -24.30
C LYS A 597 14.85 19.49 -23.16
N ILE A 598 15.99 18.83 -23.32
CA ILE A 598 17.07 18.79 -22.33
C ILE A 598 18.11 19.90 -22.54
N ASP A 599 18.19 20.48 -23.74
CA ASP A 599 19.25 21.44 -24.11
C ASP A 599 19.31 22.67 -23.17
N ASP A 600 18.18 23.04 -22.55
CA ASP A 600 18.07 24.19 -21.65
C ASP A 600 18.40 23.88 -20.18
N ASP A 601 18.54 22.61 -19.80
CA ASP A 601 18.75 22.25 -18.39
C ASP A 601 20.23 22.26 -18.00
N ARG A 602 20.60 23.25 -17.18
CA ARG A 602 21.94 23.38 -16.58
C ARG A 602 22.05 22.78 -15.18
N SER A 603 20.99 22.13 -14.68
CA SER A 603 20.99 21.56 -13.34
C SER A 603 21.86 20.31 -13.25
N ILE A 604 22.45 20.10 -12.07
CA ILE A 604 23.21 18.88 -11.77
C ILE A 604 22.25 17.69 -11.83
N ASN A 605 22.57 16.70 -12.66
CA ASN A 605 21.81 15.46 -12.82
C ASN A 605 20.33 15.62 -13.25
N HIS A 606 19.96 16.70 -13.94
CA HIS A 606 18.61 16.91 -14.53
C HIS A 606 17.48 17.11 -13.51
N ARG A 607 17.77 17.67 -12.32
CA ARG A 607 16.76 17.88 -11.26
C ARG A 607 15.55 18.69 -11.72
N ASN A 608 15.76 19.74 -12.53
CA ASN A 608 14.66 20.56 -13.03
C ASN A 608 13.69 19.77 -13.92
N ILE A 609 14.21 18.81 -14.70
CA ILE A 609 13.38 17.92 -15.52
C ILE A 609 12.61 16.94 -14.64
N VAL A 610 13.24 16.42 -13.59
CA VAL A 610 12.55 15.55 -12.60
C VAL A 610 11.42 16.31 -11.93
N GLU A 611 11.63 17.55 -11.48
CA GLU A 611 10.57 18.39 -10.89
C GLU A 611 9.40 18.63 -11.86
N LYS A 612 9.67 18.95 -13.13
CA LYS A 612 8.62 19.09 -14.15
C LYS A 612 7.82 17.81 -14.36
N ILE A 613 8.50 16.66 -14.38
CA ILE A 613 7.84 15.36 -14.48
C ILE A 613 6.99 15.13 -13.22
N MET A 614 7.50 15.48 -12.04
CA MET A 614 6.79 15.31 -10.78
C MET A 614 5.52 16.15 -10.68
N GLU A 615 5.55 17.42 -11.12
CA GLU A 615 4.37 18.28 -11.15
C GLU A 615 3.23 17.68 -12.00
N ARG A 616 3.56 16.89 -13.03
CA ARG A 616 2.60 16.31 -13.95
C ARG A 616 2.07 14.94 -13.51
N VAL A 617 2.96 14.08 -13.00
CA VAL A 617 2.61 12.75 -12.48
C VAL A 617 1.75 12.85 -11.20
N LYS A 618 1.79 14.01 -10.51
CA LYS A 618 1.11 14.29 -9.23
C LYS A 618 1.61 13.37 -8.10
N GLU A 619 1.05 13.54 -6.91
CA GLU A 619 1.47 12.77 -5.73
C GLU A 619 1.22 11.26 -5.90
N PRO A 620 2.17 10.41 -5.52
CA PRO A 620 1.96 8.97 -5.53
C PRO A 620 0.85 8.60 -4.56
N HIS A 621 -0.17 7.93 -5.04
CA HIS A 621 -1.18 7.33 -4.18
C HIS A 621 -0.72 5.93 -3.75
N ASN A 622 0.38 5.89 -3.00
CA ASN A 622 0.89 4.68 -2.36
C ASN A 622 0.93 4.90 -0.84
N TYR A 623 1.16 3.84 -0.08
CA TYR A 623 1.54 3.99 1.33
C TYR A 623 2.79 4.88 1.38
N GLY A 624 2.65 6.04 2.03
CA GLY A 624 3.79 6.90 2.35
C GLY A 624 4.87 6.11 3.10
N PRO A 625 6.08 6.68 3.27
CA PRO A 625 7.18 5.96 3.90
C PRO A 625 6.77 5.37 5.24
N THR A 626 7.04 4.08 5.43
CA THR A 626 6.67 3.37 6.66
C THR A 626 7.36 4.05 7.85
N PRO A 627 6.82 3.94 9.08
CA PRO A 627 7.47 4.55 10.24
C PRO A 627 8.92 4.11 10.42
N GLU A 628 9.21 2.84 10.11
CA GLU A 628 10.57 2.28 10.14
C GLU A 628 11.45 2.86 9.02
N GLU A 629 10.92 3.02 7.81
CA GLU A 629 11.64 3.67 6.72
C GLU A 629 11.89 5.15 7.01
N GLN A 630 10.95 5.85 7.66
CA GLN A 630 11.15 7.24 8.09
C GLN A 630 12.24 7.33 9.16
N GLU A 631 12.28 6.38 10.09
CA GLU A 631 13.33 6.30 11.11
C GLU A 631 14.69 5.93 10.49
N HIS A 632 14.71 4.96 9.58
CA HIS A 632 15.90 4.57 8.83
C HIS A 632 16.40 5.69 7.92
N ALA A 633 15.51 6.42 7.25
CA ALA A 633 15.85 7.58 6.43
C ALA A 633 16.45 8.69 7.29
N LYS A 634 15.80 9.04 8.42
CA LYS A 634 16.35 9.99 9.40
C LYS A 634 17.73 9.56 9.91
N ARG A 635 17.92 8.26 10.16
CA ARG A 635 19.19 7.69 10.60
C ARG A 635 20.26 7.74 9.50
N ARG A 636 19.88 7.48 8.24
CA ARG A 636 20.78 7.59 7.07
C ARG A 636 21.19 9.04 6.84
N GLU A 637 20.25 9.98 6.90
CA GLU A 637 20.52 11.41 6.78
C GLU A 637 21.46 11.91 7.88
N LEU A 638 21.25 11.47 9.13
CA LEU A 638 22.16 11.74 10.23
C LEU A 638 23.57 11.19 9.95
N ASN A 639 23.68 9.93 9.54
CA ASN A 639 24.96 9.31 9.22
C ASN A 639 25.68 10.00 8.05
N GLU A 640 24.96 10.39 7.00
CA GLU A 640 25.52 11.10 5.85
C GLU A 640 26.00 12.50 6.25
N LYS A 641 25.23 13.20 7.08
CA LYS A 641 25.62 14.50 7.62
C LYS A 641 26.87 14.38 8.49
N GLU A 642 26.94 13.38 9.38
CA GLU A 642 28.13 13.10 10.18
C GLU A 642 29.35 12.76 9.32
N LYS A 643 29.15 12.02 8.21
CA LYS A 643 30.22 11.69 7.27
C LYS A 643 30.73 12.93 6.55
N ARG A 644 29.85 13.80 6.05
CA ARG A 644 30.23 15.07 5.42
C ARG A 644 30.97 15.98 6.41
N GLU A 645 30.48 16.11 7.64
CA GLU A 645 31.14 16.91 8.67
C GLU A 645 32.53 16.35 9.05
N ARG A 646 32.74 15.03 8.95
CA ARG A 646 34.04 14.40 9.16
C ARG A 646 34.99 14.68 8.01
N GLU A 647 34.52 14.52 6.77
CA GLU A 647 35.30 14.82 5.56
C GLU A 647 35.71 16.30 5.51
N GLU A 648 34.81 17.22 5.85
CA GLU A 648 35.09 18.66 5.96
C GLU A 648 36.10 18.98 7.07
N ARG A 649 36.00 18.31 8.24
CA ARG A 649 36.99 18.47 9.32
C ARG A 649 38.36 17.96 8.91
N GLU A 650 38.44 16.81 8.27
CA GLU A 650 39.70 16.25 7.77
C GLU A 650 40.33 17.12 6.68
N GLU A 651 39.52 17.71 5.80
CA GLU A 651 39.98 18.66 4.78
C GLU A 651 40.50 19.95 5.42
N HIS A 652 39.75 20.52 6.37
CA HIS A 652 40.19 21.69 7.12
C HIS A 652 41.48 21.44 7.90
N GLU A 653 41.62 20.28 8.55
CA GLU A 653 42.85 19.89 9.25
C GLU A 653 44.05 19.76 8.30
N ARG A 654 43.85 19.22 7.08
CA ARG A 654 44.91 19.17 6.05
C ARG A 654 45.32 20.57 5.62
N ASP A 655 44.36 21.44 5.35
CA ASP A 655 44.62 22.84 4.95
C ASP A 655 45.35 23.62 6.06
N GLU A 656 44.97 23.42 7.32
CA GLU A 656 45.66 24.01 8.48
C GLU A 656 47.10 23.50 8.63
N GLN A 657 47.34 22.20 8.42
CA GLN A 657 48.68 21.62 8.44
C GLN A 657 49.56 22.15 7.30
N GLU A 658 49.02 22.26 6.09
CA GLU A 658 49.72 22.85 4.95
C GLU A 658 50.06 24.33 5.20
N ALA A 659 49.09 25.12 5.69
CA ALA A 659 49.31 26.51 6.04
C ALA A 659 50.34 26.68 7.18
N ALA A 660 50.32 25.81 8.19
CA ALA A 660 51.28 25.81 9.29
C ALA A 660 52.70 25.45 8.80
N ASN A 661 52.82 24.46 7.92
CA ASN A 661 54.09 24.08 7.30
C ASN A 661 54.67 25.22 6.46
N ASP A 662 53.83 25.92 5.70
CA ASP A 662 54.26 27.09 4.91
C ASP A 662 54.66 28.28 5.79
N ARG A 663 53.95 28.53 6.89
CA ARG A 663 54.35 29.53 7.90
C ARG A 663 55.71 29.19 8.50
N MET A 664 55.94 27.92 8.87
CA MET A 664 57.23 27.48 9.41
C MET A 664 58.37 27.63 8.40
N LYS A 665 58.16 27.31 7.12
CA LYS A 665 59.17 27.53 6.06
C LYS A 665 59.53 29.01 5.94
N LYS A 666 58.53 29.88 5.82
CA LYS A 666 58.73 31.35 5.74
C LYS A 666 59.45 31.89 6.97
N GLN A 667 59.12 31.38 8.17
CA GLN A 667 59.79 31.79 9.40
C GLN A 667 61.26 31.36 9.41
N LYS A 668 61.59 30.13 8.99
CA LYS A 668 62.97 29.65 8.88
C LYS A 668 63.79 30.48 7.89
N GLU A 669 63.21 30.78 6.73
CA GLU A 669 63.84 31.66 5.73
C GLU A 669 64.07 33.07 6.27
N TRP A 670 63.09 33.63 6.97
CA TRP A 670 63.21 34.94 7.60
C TRP A 670 64.29 34.96 8.69
N THR A 671 64.34 33.95 9.56
CA THR A 671 65.37 33.85 10.61
C THR A 671 66.77 33.72 10.02
N ALA A 672 66.95 32.95 8.95
CA ALA A 672 68.24 32.81 8.28
C ALA A 672 68.70 34.14 7.66
N LYS A 673 67.78 34.88 6.99
CA LYS A 673 68.08 36.22 6.47
C LYS A 673 68.44 37.20 7.58
N LEU A 674 67.73 37.16 8.70
CA LEU A 674 68.00 38.02 9.86
C LEU A 674 69.38 37.71 10.48
N GLU A 675 69.74 36.43 10.61
CA GLU A 675 71.08 36.03 11.08
C GLU A 675 72.18 36.49 10.13
N GLN A 676 71.94 36.42 8.82
CA GLN A 676 72.87 36.92 7.83
C GLN A 676 73.07 38.43 7.96
N ILE A 677 71.98 39.20 8.07
CA ILE A 677 72.04 40.65 8.30
C ILE A 677 72.80 40.97 9.59
N LYS A 678 72.52 40.25 10.70
CA LYS A 678 73.25 40.45 11.96
C LYS A 678 74.75 40.19 11.84
N ARG A 679 75.16 39.18 11.05
CA ARG A 679 76.58 38.93 10.79
C ARG A 679 77.19 40.06 9.98
N GLU A 680 76.51 40.51 8.93
CA GLU A 680 76.96 41.65 8.11
C GLU A 680 77.06 42.95 8.94
N GLU A 681 76.10 43.22 9.83
CA GLU A 681 76.15 44.34 10.77
C GLU A 681 77.32 44.21 11.76
N PHE A 682 77.54 43.02 12.31
CA PHE A 682 78.66 42.77 13.22
C PHE A 682 80.02 42.98 12.53
N ASP A 683 80.18 42.44 11.32
CA ASP A 683 81.41 42.59 10.53
C ASP A 683 81.64 44.07 10.16
N MET A 684 80.57 44.81 9.85
CA MET A 684 80.64 46.25 9.59
C MET A 684 81.05 47.03 10.85
N LEU A 685 80.49 46.71 12.02
CA LEU A 685 80.87 47.32 13.29
C LEU A 685 82.32 46.99 13.68
N ASP A 686 82.78 45.76 13.46
CA ASP A 686 84.16 45.34 13.73
C ASP A 686 85.15 46.08 12.80
N ALA A 687 84.80 46.21 11.52
CA ALA A 687 85.57 47.01 10.56
C ALA A 687 85.65 48.50 10.98
N GLN A 688 84.54 49.08 11.47
CA GLN A 688 84.55 50.45 12.02
C GLN A 688 85.37 50.59 13.31
N SER A 689 85.50 49.52 14.10
CA SER A 689 86.31 49.50 15.33
C SER A 689 87.81 49.33 15.07
N THR A 690 88.19 48.85 13.89
CA THR A 690 89.58 48.52 13.49
C THR A 690 90.53 49.72 13.53
N PRO A 691 90.19 50.94 13.06
CA PRO A 691 91.04 52.12 13.16
C PRO A 691 91.32 52.52 14.62
N LEU A 692 90.30 52.45 15.48
CA LEU A 692 90.44 52.75 16.90
C LEU A 692 91.31 51.70 17.61
N ARG A 693 91.12 50.42 17.28
CA ARG A 693 91.94 49.31 17.79
C ARG A 693 93.40 49.42 17.35
N ASN A 694 93.64 49.79 16.09
CA ASN A 694 94.98 50.05 15.57
C ASN A 694 95.63 51.27 16.22
N TYR A 695 94.88 52.35 16.45
CA TYR A 695 95.36 53.53 17.18
C TYR A 695 95.73 53.19 18.64
N LEU A 696 94.87 52.44 19.34
CA LEU A 696 95.15 51.96 20.70
C LEU A 696 96.38 51.04 20.73
N MET A 697 96.52 50.11 19.78
CA MET A 697 97.68 49.23 19.64
C MET A 697 98.97 49.98 19.31
N ALA A 698 98.93 51.06 18.53
CA ALA A 698 100.11 51.81 18.11
C ALA A 698 100.59 52.85 19.15
N HIS A 699 99.66 53.49 19.87
CA HIS A 699 100.00 54.64 20.74
C HIS A 699 99.80 54.38 22.23
N VAL A 700 98.81 53.57 22.62
CA VAL A 700 98.46 53.35 24.03
C VAL A 700 99.10 52.07 24.57
N MET A 701 99.10 50.99 23.78
CA MET A 701 99.68 49.70 24.17
C MET A 701 101.20 49.75 24.41
N PRO A 702 102.05 50.43 23.61
CA PRO A 702 103.49 50.51 23.86
C PRO A 702 103.81 51.30 25.14
N THR A 703 102.97 52.27 25.49
CA THR A 703 103.11 53.08 26.70
C THR A 703 102.70 52.28 27.94
N LEU A 704 101.60 51.52 27.86
CA LEU A 704 101.18 50.56 28.89
C LEU A 704 102.19 49.42 29.07
N THR A 705 102.73 48.85 27.99
CA THR A 705 103.78 47.82 28.08
C THR A 705 105.09 48.39 28.63
N LYS A 706 105.50 49.61 28.23
CA LYS A 706 106.67 50.27 28.85
C LYS A 706 106.45 50.61 30.32
N ALA A 707 105.24 51.01 30.73
CA ALA A 707 104.91 51.24 32.14
C ALA A 707 104.84 49.93 32.96
N LEU A 708 104.40 48.83 32.35
CA LEU A 708 104.41 47.50 32.96
C LEU A 708 105.82 46.90 33.06
N ILE A 709 106.67 47.09 32.04
CA ILE A 709 108.06 46.59 32.01
C ILE A 709 108.99 47.47 32.86
N GLY A 710 108.77 48.79 32.92
CA GLY A 710 109.49 49.73 33.80
C GLY A 710 109.12 49.63 35.29
N ARG A 711 108.18 48.75 35.65
CA ARG A 711 107.88 48.35 37.03
C ARG A 711 108.56 47.03 37.44
N ILE A 712 109.26 46.38 36.50
CA ILE A 712 109.92 45.06 36.65
C ILE A 712 111.47 45.19 36.57
N ILE A 713 111.98 46.43 36.51
CA ILE A 713 113.38 46.79 36.82
C ILE A 713 113.31 47.84 37.92
#